data_AF-A0A9D8LRH1-F1
#
_entry.id   AF-A0A9D8LRH1-F1
#
_cell.length_a   1.000
_cell.length_b   1.000
_cell.length_c   1.000
_cell.angle_alpha   90.00
_cell.angle_beta   90.00
_cell.angle_gamma   90.00
#
_symmetry.space_group_name_H-M   'P 1'
#
loop_
_entity.id
_entity.type
_entity.pdbx_description
1 polymer ?
#
loop_
_entity_poly.entity_id
_entity_poly.type
_entity_poly.pdbx_seq_one_letter_code
_entity_poly.pdbx_strand_id
1 'polypeptide(L)'
;MLVTVLRQPWLGLTLVGEPSGDKILITAVHAGGPAQGKVEPGQFMAIARAATPETAISLIATDVIEEPDVIDSYELIRAFFARQSLLASVLASGEVALHVATPDGAPSILTIAPSQRPLTTLPSAFWVQIVTGLGSLLIGAWVLALRPRDLSTRLFALSGAMIMLSAFAAAIYSSRELAIDGSLFRFLAALNNIGAVGFGIVVICLFLVYPRRLVPNWVLGLLSGTVALWILLNLAHALPSPQMGAQLPTLLEMLAIIGLIIVQRFAVRRDARGRAMLRWIGLSVIIGALPFIMLISSPVLFDTAPAVQQGHAFGFFLLIYAGLALGVSRYRLFDLDEWAFRILFYAGGLLLLLAADGLLIMLLHLQPTASFGLSLLLVGFAYLPLRSLLWERLVERRSVERHELFQAVIDISFTGSATERSRLWRSLLGRLFEPVDQVVTSEAVTQAAILRDGLDLAVPAVADTPALTLRYGWAGRRLFGSRDAKLAEQLVRMMRYSEASRSEYERGRTEERHRIARDLHDDVGARLLSGLHKSGVDDVQRVLRDALADIRSIVGGLSADCLPLSQVLAALRHETGDRLDMAGIELSWLLEGEEESDCLLDYPVYRGLISLHREIITNVIRHAHASAVEVRLRLSEGMLSMRIRDDGDGIPPSTEEARTGHGLLGIRRRIAELGGEIAFEPVERGTSIAISLPLRRIAHGGEPARTAQP
;
A
#
# COMPACT_ATOMS: atom_id res chain seq x y z
N MET A 1 -11.01 -38.58 -5.63
CA MET A 1 -11.48 -38.54 -4.23
C MET A 1 -12.98 -38.51 -4.12
N LEU A 2 -13.64 -37.41 -4.49
CA LEU A 2 -15.11 -37.32 -4.47
C LEU A 2 -15.74 -38.50 -5.23
N VAL A 3 -15.21 -38.79 -6.42
CA VAL A 3 -15.59 -39.99 -7.21
C VAL A 3 -15.42 -41.30 -6.44
N THR A 4 -14.33 -41.44 -5.67
CA THR A 4 -14.04 -42.64 -4.88
C THR A 4 -15.06 -42.84 -3.77
N VAL A 5 -15.42 -41.76 -3.05
CA VAL A 5 -16.39 -41.82 -1.94
C VAL A 5 -17.82 -41.98 -2.46
N LEU A 6 -18.20 -41.27 -3.52
CA LEU A 6 -19.57 -41.34 -4.08
C LEU A 6 -19.87 -42.67 -4.79
N ARG A 7 -18.84 -43.38 -5.25
CA ARG A 7 -18.97 -44.72 -5.86
C ARG A 7 -18.98 -45.86 -4.84
N GLN A 8 -18.81 -45.59 -3.55
CA GLN A 8 -18.95 -46.62 -2.53
C GLN A 8 -20.40 -47.10 -2.47
N PRO A 9 -20.65 -48.42 -2.32
CA PRO A 9 -21.99 -48.93 -2.10
C PRO A 9 -22.63 -48.26 -0.88
N TRP A 10 -23.86 -47.78 -1.05
CA TRP A 10 -24.59 -47.04 -0.02
C TRP A 10 -25.96 -47.65 0.22
N LEU A 11 -26.27 -47.97 1.46
CA LEU A 11 -27.54 -48.53 1.93
C LEU A 11 -28.46 -47.43 2.49
N GLY A 12 -27.93 -46.28 2.87
CA GLY A 12 -28.70 -45.19 3.47
C GLY A 12 -28.92 -45.36 4.96
N LEU A 13 -27.95 -45.91 5.68
CA LEU A 13 -27.97 -46.20 7.10
C LEU A 13 -26.89 -45.40 7.84
N THR A 14 -27.20 -44.97 9.06
CA THR A 14 -26.18 -44.54 10.04
C THR A 14 -26.04 -45.65 11.07
N LEU A 15 -24.81 -46.12 11.28
CA LEU A 15 -24.51 -47.30 12.07
C LEU A 15 -23.60 -46.93 13.24
N VAL A 16 -23.86 -47.52 14.41
CA VAL A 16 -23.02 -47.37 15.60
C VAL A 16 -22.82 -48.76 16.24
N GLY A 17 -21.58 -49.07 16.62
CA GLY A 17 -21.27 -50.29 17.35
C GLY A 17 -21.81 -50.24 18.78
N GLU A 18 -22.39 -51.34 19.27
CA GLU A 18 -22.84 -51.45 20.65
C GLU A 18 -21.62 -51.53 21.61
N PRO A 19 -21.65 -50.86 22.79
CA PRO A 19 -20.52 -50.88 23.73
C PRO A 19 -20.12 -52.28 24.23
N SER A 20 -21.05 -53.25 24.20
CA SER A 20 -20.84 -54.66 24.54
C SER A 20 -20.05 -55.44 23.46
N GLY A 21 -19.81 -54.85 22.28
CA GLY A 21 -18.93 -55.37 21.22
C GLY A 21 -19.59 -56.27 20.16
N ASP A 22 -20.72 -56.90 20.47
CA ASP A 22 -21.21 -58.04 19.68
C ASP A 22 -22.19 -57.68 18.55
N LYS A 23 -22.69 -56.43 18.49
CA LYS A 23 -23.71 -56.03 17.51
C LYS A 23 -23.53 -54.59 17.01
N ILE A 24 -24.13 -54.30 15.86
CA ILE A 24 -24.26 -52.95 15.30
C ILE A 24 -25.71 -52.52 15.34
N LEU A 25 -25.95 -51.30 15.84
CA LEU A 25 -27.24 -50.65 15.91
C LEU A 25 -27.42 -49.66 14.75
N ILE A 26 -28.59 -49.68 14.12
CA ILE A 26 -29.01 -48.66 13.17
C ILE A 26 -29.54 -47.46 13.94
N THR A 27 -28.89 -46.30 13.84
CA THR A 27 -29.28 -45.08 14.58
C THR A 27 -30.10 -44.13 13.74
N ALA A 28 -29.94 -44.15 12.42
CA ALA A 28 -30.74 -43.35 11.50
C ALA A 28 -30.83 -44.00 10.12
N VAL A 29 -31.88 -43.65 9.38
CA VAL A 29 -32.09 -44.05 7.98
C VAL A 29 -32.25 -42.77 7.15
N HIS A 30 -31.45 -42.64 6.09
CA HIS A 30 -31.45 -41.46 5.25
C HIS A 30 -32.69 -41.40 4.35
N ALA A 31 -33.33 -40.22 4.29
CA ALA A 31 -34.40 -39.96 3.34
C ALA A 31 -33.87 -40.03 1.89
N GLY A 32 -34.58 -40.76 1.03
CA GLY A 32 -34.16 -41.10 -0.33
C GLY A 32 -33.14 -42.24 -0.44
N GLY A 33 -32.78 -42.88 0.68
CA GLY A 33 -31.82 -43.99 0.71
C GLY A 33 -32.45 -45.37 0.42
N PRO A 34 -31.67 -46.37 -0.04
CA PRO A 34 -32.17 -47.71 -0.36
C PRO A 34 -32.87 -48.46 0.78
N ALA A 35 -32.50 -48.18 2.03
CA ALA A 35 -33.12 -48.76 3.22
C ALA A 35 -34.36 -47.99 3.73
N GLN A 36 -34.71 -46.85 3.13
CA GLN A 36 -35.85 -46.04 3.57
C GLN A 36 -37.17 -46.84 3.49
N GLY A 37 -37.93 -46.82 4.58
CA GLY A 37 -39.23 -47.50 4.67
C GLY A 37 -39.14 -49.03 4.76
N LYS A 38 -37.92 -49.60 4.77
CA LYS A 38 -37.67 -51.04 4.94
C LYS A 38 -37.09 -51.35 6.32
N VAL A 39 -36.26 -50.45 6.83
CA VAL A 39 -35.52 -50.61 8.09
C VAL A 39 -35.88 -49.47 9.04
N GLU A 40 -35.89 -49.75 10.33
CA GLU A 40 -36.19 -48.77 11.38
C GLU A 40 -34.98 -48.52 12.31
N PRO A 41 -34.78 -47.28 12.80
CA PRO A 41 -33.80 -47.01 13.85
C PRO A 41 -34.06 -47.86 15.10
N GLY A 42 -33.00 -48.30 15.78
CA GLY A 42 -33.07 -49.16 16.97
C GLY A 42 -32.96 -50.66 16.67
N GLN A 43 -32.87 -51.05 15.38
CA GLN A 43 -32.69 -52.44 14.97
C GLN A 43 -31.19 -52.81 14.92
N PHE A 44 -30.89 -54.06 15.30
CA PHE A 44 -29.60 -54.70 15.07
C PHE A 44 -29.53 -55.28 13.66
N MET A 45 -28.35 -55.29 13.07
CA MET A 45 -28.15 -55.67 11.66
C MET A 45 -27.09 -56.76 11.48
N ALA A 46 -27.39 -57.75 10.64
CA ALA A 46 -26.44 -58.65 9.98
C ALA A 46 -26.64 -58.61 8.46
N ILE A 47 -25.60 -58.96 7.69
CA ILE A 47 -25.62 -58.79 6.22
C ILE A 47 -25.21 -60.07 5.49
N ALA A 48 -25.95 -60.43 4.45
CA ALA A 48 -25.68 -61.56 3.57
C ALA A 48 -25.77 -61.14 2.09
N ARG A 49 -25.26 -61.99 1.19
CA ARG A 49 -25.56 -61.87 -0.25
C ARG A 49 -27.03 -62.26 -0.47
N ALA A 50 -27.75 -61.54 -1.33
CA ALA A 50 -29.16 -61.88 -1.60
C ALA A 50 -29.35 -63.31 -2.16
N ALA A 51 -28.35 -63.82 -2.90
CA ALA A 51 -28.37 -65.18 -3.43
C ALA A 51 -28.21 -66.29 -2.36
N THR A 52 -27.66 -65.95 -1.19
CA THR A 52 -27.42 -66.89 -0.08
C THR A 52 -27.76 -66.22 1.27
N PRO A 53 -29.04 -65.93 1.53
CA PRO A 53 -29.46 -65.20 2.74
C PRO A 53 -29.16 -65.99 4.02
N GLU A 54 -29.07 -67.32 3.95
CA GLU A 54 -28.77 -68.15 5.12
C GLU A 54 -27.31 -68.03 5.61
N THR A 55 -26.40 -67.53 4.77
CA THR A 55 -24.99 -67.29 5.12
C THR A 55 -24.79 -65.85 5.60
N ALA A 56 -25.57 -65.40 6.57
CA ALA A 56 -25.49 -64.05 7.10
C ALA A 56 -24.21 -63.83 7.93
N ILE A 57 -23.52 -62.73 7.63
CA ILE A 57 -22.37 -62.27 8.39
C ILE A 57 -22.91 -61.36 9.50
N SER A 58 -22.80 -61.82 10.74
CA SER A 58 -23.09 -60.98 11.92
C SER A 58 -22.12 -59.82 11.96
N LEU A 59 -22.62 -58.59 12.08
CA LEU A 59 -21.80 -57.39 12.20
C LEU A 59 -21.39 -57.17 13.66
N ILE A 60 -20.15 -56.75 13.88
CA ILE A 60 -19.59 -56.50 15.22
C ILE A 60 -19.16 -55.04 15.33
N ALA A 61 -19.05 -54.51 16.55
CA ALA A 61 -18.76 -53.09 16.78
C ALA A 61 -17.47 -52.62 16.09
N THR A 62 -16.49 -53.51 15.92
CA THR A 62 -15.22 -53.19 15.26
C THR A 62 -15.35 -52.90 13.76
N ASP A 63 -16.42 -53.36 13.08
CA ASP A 63 -16.60 -53.15 11.63
C ASP A 63 -16.81 -51.68 11.25
N VAL A 64 -17.37 -50.89 12.16
CA VAL A 64 -17.68 -49.46 11.97
C VAL A 64 -16.66 -48.53 12.62
N ILE A 65 -15.56 -49.05 13.16
CA ILE A 65 -14.47 -48.22 13.70
C ILE A 65 -13.92 -47.32 12.59
N GLU A 66 -14.05 -46.00 12.74
CA GLU A 66 -13.57 -45.05 11.73
C GLU A 66 -12.07 -45.20 11.47
N GLU A 67 -11.26 -45.33 12.53
CA GLU A 67 -9.80 -45.33 12.49
C GLU A 67 -9.18 -46.67 12.94
N PRO A 68 -8.42 -47.39 12.10
CA PRO A 68 -7.83 -48.68 12.48
C PRO A 68 -6.74 -48.58 13.55
N ASP A 69 -6.17 -47.39 13.76
CA ASP A 69 -5.05 -47.16 14.69
C ASP A 69 -5.48 -47.22 16.17
N VAL A 70 -6.79 -47.32 16.46
CA VAL A 70 -7.30 -47.57 17.82
C VAL A 70 -7.33 -49.07 18.18
N ILE A 71 -6.96 -49.95 17.26
CA ILE A 71 -6.97 -51.41 17.46
C ILE A 71 -5.65 -51.87 18.07
N ASP A 72 -5.73 -52.70 19.10
CA ASP A 72 -4.60 -53.01 20.00
C ASP A 72 -3.47 -53.85 19.41
N SER A 73 -3.69 -54.54 18.28
CA SER A 73 -2.69 -55.42 17.70
C SER A 73 -2.71 -55.45 16.18
N TYR A 74 -1.53 -55.67 15.59
CA TYR A 74 -1.39 -55.84 14.14
C TYR A 74 -2.13 -57.07 13.60
N GLU A 75 -2.37 -58.08 14.44
CA GLU A 75 -3.20 -59.25 14.09
C GLU A 75 -4.66 -58.86 13.94
N LEU A 76 -5.21 -58.12 14.92
CA LEU A 76 -6.57 -57.62 14.88
C LEU A 76 -6.78 -56.62 13.72
N ILE A 77 -5.78 -55.77 13.43
CA ILE A 77 -5.82 -54.88 12.25
C ILE A 77 -5.87 -55.68 10.94
N ARG A 78 -5.06 -56.75 10.80
CA ARG A 78 -5.10 -57.62 9.61
C ARG A 78 -6.46 -58.30 9.46
N ALA A 79 -7.01 -58.81 10.57
CA ALA A 79 -8.34 -59.41 10.60
C ALA A 79 -9.42 -58.40 10.23
N PHE A 80 -9.33 -57.17 10.74
CA PHE A 80 -10.22 -56.07 10.40
C PHE A 80 -10.18 -55.76 8.89
N PHE A 81 -9.01 -55.61 8.27
CA PHE A 81 -8.93 -55.37 6.83
C PHE A 81 -9.49 -56.53 6.00
N ALA A 82 -9.21 -57.78 6.37
CA ALA A 82 -9.80 -58.94 5.70
C ALA A 82 -11.33 -58.94 5.79
N ARG A 83 -11.86 -58.57 6.97
CA ARG A 83 -13.28 -58.44 7.23
C ARG A 83 -13.92 -57.30 6.45
N GLN A 84 -13.24 -56.17 6.29
CA GLN A 84 -13.66 -55.05 5.43
C GLN A 84 -13.76 -55.48 3.95
N SER A 85 -12.77 -56.22 3.42
CA SER A 85 -12.87 -56.78 2.06
C SER A 85 -14.02 -57.78 1.91
N LEU A 86 -14.28 -58.61 2.92
CA LEU A 86 -15.42 -59.54 2.90
C LEU A 86 -16.75 -58.78 2.80
N LEU A 87 -16.97 -57.79 3.68
CA LEU A 87 -18.19 -56.97 3.69
C LEU A 87 -18.33 -56.16 2.40
N ALA A 88 -17.24 -55.56 1.90
CA ALA A 88 -17.22 -54.85 0.63
C ALA A 88 -17.59 -55.77 -0.55
N SER A 89 -17.17 -57.04 -0.53
CA SER A 89 -17.53 -58.02 -1.56
C SER A 89 -19.02 -58.40 -1.56
N VAL A 90 -19.66 -58.37 -0.38
CA VAL A 90 -21.10 -58.60 -0.24
C VAL A 90 -21.86 -57.38 -0.76
N LEU A 91 -21.47 -56.18 -0.37
CA LEU A 91 -22.06 -54.93 -0.87
C LEU A 91 -21.91 -54.75 -2.39
N ALA A 92 -20.81 -55.23 -2.97
CA ALA A 92 -20.57 -55.19 -4.41
C ALA A 92 -21.39 -56.22 -5.22
N SER A 93 -22.13 -57.13 -4.57
CA SER A 93 -22.87 -58.20 -5.25
C SER A 93 -24.19 -57.76 -5.91
N GLY A 94 -24.57 -56.48 -5.79
CA GLY A 94 -25.74 -55.89 -6.45
C GLY A 94 -26.99 -55.88 -5.57
N GLU A 95 -27.36 -57.02 -4.99
CA GLU A 95 -28.43 -57.11 -3.98
C GLU A 95 -27.90 -57.77 -2.70
N VAL A 96 -28.21 -57.17 -1.56
CA VAL A 96 -27.84 -57.67 -0.23
C VAL A 96 -29.09 -58.01 0.57
N ALA A 97 -29.02 -59.09 1.34
CA ALA A 97 -30.04 -59.45 2.32
C ALA A 97 -29.61 -58.89 3.68
N LEU A 98 -30.42 -58.00 4.24
CA LEU A 98 -30.25 -57.47 5.59
C LEU A 98 -31.10 -58.27 6.56
N HIS A 99 -30.46 -58.84 7.57
CA HIS A 99 -31.13 -59.49 8.69
C HIS A 99 -31.24 -58.43 9.78
N VAL A 100 -32.45 -57.93 10.01
CA VAL A 100 -32.71 -56.91 11.02
C VAL A 100 -33.61 -57.43 12.13
N ALA A 101 -33.26 -57.14 13.38
CA ALA A 101 -34.01 -57.55 14.55
C ALA A 101 -34.03 -56.41 15.59
N THR A 102 -35.19 -56.13 16.18
CA THR A 102 -35.27 -55.32 17.41
C THR A 102 -34.79 -56.15 18.61
N PRO A 103 -34.35 -55.53 19.72
CA PRO A 103 -33.86 -56.27 20.90
C PRO A 103 -34.78 -57.40 21.38
N ASP A 104 -36.10 -57.20 21.28
CA ASP A 104 -37.13 -58.15 21.71
C ASP A 104 -37.95 -58.75 20.54
N GLY A 105 -37.55 -58.52 19.29
CA GLY A 105 -38.33 -58.90 18.10
C GLY A 105 -37.81 -60.11 17.34
N ALA A 106 -38.68 -60.73 16.56
CA ALA A 106 -38.29 -61.78 15.61
C ALA A 106 -37.41 -61.18 14.49
N PRO A 107 -36.35 -61.88 14.05
CA PRO A 107 -35.51 -61.43 12.96
C PRO A 107 -36.30 -61.39 11.64
N SER A 108 -36.13 -60.31 10.89
CA SER A 108 -36.71 -60.14 9.55
C SER A 108 -35.59 -60.02 8.51
N ILE A 109 -35.83 -60.58 7.32
CA ILE A 109 -34.87 -60.57 6.22
C ILE A 109 -35.41 -59.65 5.12
N LEU A 110 -34.61 -58.68 4.72
CA LEU A 110 -34.99 -57.64 3.75
C LEU A 110 -33.95 -57.57 2.64
N THR A 111 -34.39 -57.63 1.38
CA THR A 111 -33.50 -57.44 0.24
C THR A 111 -33.40 -55.95 -0.14
N ILE A 112 -32.18 -55.44 -0.17
CA ILE A 112 -31.85 -54.06 -0.52
C ILE A 112 -30.75 -54.06 -1.58
N ALA A 113 -30.93 -53.28 -2.64
CA ALA A 113 -29.90 -53.02 -3.63
C ALA A 113 -29.13 -51.75 -3.22
N PRO A 114 -27.81 -51.81 -2.97
CA PRO A 114 -27.02 -50.61 -2.69
C PRO A 114 -27.05 -49.66 -3.89
N SER A 115 -27.14 -48.36 -3.63
CA SER A 115 -27.09 -47.33 -4.67
C SER A 115 -25.78 -46.54 -4.61
N GLN A 116 -25.59 -45.61 -5.56
CA GLN A 116 -24.55 -44.60 -5.44
C GLN A 116 -24.90 -43.63 -4.31
N ARG A 117 -23.87 -43.17 -3.60
CA ARG A 117 -24.05 -42.27 -2.46
C ARG A 117 -24.25 -40.83 -2.93
N PRO A 118 -25.31 -40.13 -2.48
CA PRO A 118 -25.48 -38.71 -2.74
C PRO A 118 -24.46 -37.87 -1.96
N LEU A 119 -23.98 -36.79 -2.58
CA LEU A 119 -22.98 -35.90 -1.98
C LEU A 119 -23.47 -35.18 -0.70
N THR A 120 -24.78 -34.94 -0.60
CA THR A 120 -25.44 -34.34 0.56
C THR A 120 -25.43 -35.24 1.81
N THR A 121 -25.13 -36.53 1.65
CA THR A 121 -25.11 -37.51 2.75
C THR A 121 -23.72 -37.72 3.34
N LEU A 122 -22.70 -37.02 2.86
CA LEU A 122 -21.36 -37.08 3.45
C LEU A 122 -21.36 -36.39 4.82
N PRO A 123 -20.69 -36.99 5.84
CA PRO A 123 -20.66 -36.44 7.18
C PRO A 123 -19.90 -35.10 7.22
N SER A 124 -20.20 -34.24 8.20
CA SER A 124 -19.48 -32.96 8.35
C SER A 124 -17.98 -33.14 8.53
N ALA A 125 -17.56 -34.24 9.18
CA ALA A 125 -16.16 -34.59 9.40
C ALA A 125 -15.36 -34.69 8.08
N PHE A 126 -15.96 -35.27 7.03
CA PHE A 126 -15.37 -35.35 5.70
C PHE A 126 -15.01 -33.96 5.15
N TRP A 127 -15.93 -33.02 5.29
CA TRP A 127 -15.74 -31.65 4.79
C TRP A 127 -14.69 -30.89 5.61
N VAL A 128 -14.66 -31.07 6.94
CA VAL A 128 -13.63 -30.47 7.79
C VAL A 128 -12.24 -30.93 7.37
N GLN A 129 -12.04 -32.24 7.20
CA GLN A 129 -10.76 -32.79 6.74
C GLN A 129 -10.35 -32.24 5.37
N ILE A 130 -11.29 -32.17 4.43
CA ILE A 130 -11.01 -31.68 3.08
C ILE A 130 -10.65 -30.21 3.05
N VAL A 131 -11.40 -29.38 3.76
CA VAL A 131 -11.11 -27.94 3.89
C VAL A 131 -9.77 -27.72 4.58
N THR A 132 -9.47 -28.47 5.64
CA THR A 132 -8.16 -28.40 6.32
C THR A 132 -7.02 -28.78 5.37
N GLY A 133 -7.12 -29.93 4.67
CA GLY A 133 -6.07 -30.41 3.77
C GLY A 133 -5.81 -29.44 2.61
N LEU A 134 -6.87 -29.02 1.90
CA LEU A 134 -6.78 -28.04 0.82
C LEU A 134 -6.26 -26.70 1.31
N GLY A 135 -6.80 -26.17 2.41
CA GLY A 135 -6.39 -24.88 2.96
C GLY A 135 -4.91 -24.88 3.36
N SER A 136 -4.44 -25.95 4.01
CA SER A 136 -3.04 -26.12 4.41
C SER A 136 -2.11 -26.18 3.19
N LEU A 137 -2.47 -26.97 2.17
CA LEU A 137 -1.69 -27.06 0.93
C LEU A 137 -1.64 -25.73 0.18
N LEU A 138 -2.77 -25.04 0.05
CA LEU A 138 -2.86 -23.79 -0.70
C LEU A 138 -2.10 -22.65 -0.02
N ILE A 139 -2.24 -22.50 1.30
CA ILE A 139 -1.48 -21.50 2.07
C ILE A 139 0.01 -21.83 2.03
N GLY A 140 0.39 -23.11 2.17
CA GLY A 140 1.77 -23.57 2.02
C GLY A 140 2.35 -23.29 0.63
N ALA A 141 1.65 -23.67 -0.43
CA ALA A 141 2.05 -23.44 -1.81
C ALA A 141 2.15 -21.94 -2.15
N TRP A 142 1.25 -21.12 -1.62
CA TRP A 142 1.31 -19.67 -1.75
C TRP A 142 2.59 -19.10 -1.11
N VAL A 143 2.91 -19.50 0.12
CA VAL A 143 4.16 -19.08 0.79
C VAL A 143 5.40 -19.53 0.01
N LEU A 144 5.38 -20.75 -0.56
CA LEU A 144 6.46 -21.25 -1.40
C LEU A 144 6.63 -20.48 -2.72
N ALA A 145 5.52 -20.17 -3.40
CA ALA A 145 5.54 -19.45 -4.67
C ALA A 145 6.21 -18.07 -4.54
N LEU A 146 6.11 -17.47 -3.37
CA LEU A 146 6.71 -16.16 -3.09
C LEU A 146 8.22 -16.23 -2.85
N ARG A 147 8.74 -17.33 -2.30
CA ARG A 147 10.17 -17.50 -1.99
C ARG A 147 10.66 -18.93 -2.24
N PRO A 148 10.65 -19.42 -3.50
CA PRO A 148 10.91 -20.83 -3.79
C PRO A 148 12.32 -21.31 -3.38
N ARG A 149 13.27 -20.39 -3.20
CA ARG A 149 14.66 -20.70 -2.82
C ARG A 149 14.87 -20.79 -1.31
N ASP A 150 13.96 -20.27 -0.49
CA ASP A 150 14.09 -20.26 0.97
C ASP A 150 13.71 -21.64 1.54
N LEU A 151 14.62 -22.25 2.31
CA LEU A 151 14.40 -23.55 2.94
C LEU A 151 13.22 -23.52 3.92
N SER A 152 13.03 -22.44 4.67
CA SER A 152 11.94 -22.32 5.64
C SER A 152 10.57 -22.36 4.97
N THR A 153 10.41 -21.66 3.84
CA THR A 153 9.17 -21.68 3.05
C THR A 153 8.91 -23.02 2.38
N ARG A 154 9.97 -23.72 1.94
CA ARG A 154 9.85 -25.10 1.42
C ARG A 154 9.40 -26.08 2.49
N LEU A 155 9.97 -26.01 3.69
CA LEU A 155 9.55 -26.83 4.82
C LEU A 155 8.11 -26.52 5.23
N PHE A 156 7.72 -25.24 5.27
CA PHE A 156 6.34 -24.87 5.56
C PHE A 156 5.33 -25.34 4.50
N ALA A 157 5.68 -25.26 3.21
CA ALA A 157 4.84 -25.80 2.15
C ALA A 157 4.75 -27.33 2.20
N LEU A 158 5.86 -27.99 2.53
CA LEU A 158 5.90 -29.43 2.72
C LEU A 158 5.03 -29.86 3.91
N SER A 159 4.98 -29.10 5.02
CA SER A 159 4.06 -29.42 6.13
C SER A 159 2.60 -29.33 5.68
N GLY A 160 2.26 -28.37 4.82
CA GLY A 160 0.92 -28.24 4.22
C GLY A 160 0.56 -29.44 3.35
N ALA A 161 1.52 -29.92 2.56
CA ALA A 161 1.37 -31.12 1.75
C ALA A 161 1.22 -32.40 2.60
N MET A 162 1.93 -32.51 3.72
CA MET A 162 1.80 -33.65 4.64
C MET A 162 0.43 -33.69 5.33
N ILE A 163 -0.09 -32.52 5.77
CA ILE A 163 -1.47 -32.42 6.29
C ILE A 163 -2.50 -32.79 5.23
N MET A 164 -2.32 -32.32 3.99
CA MET A 164 -3.20 -32.72 2.88
C MET A 164 -3.18 -34.23 2.67
N LEU A 165 -2.00 -34.84 2.62
CA LEU A 165 -1.85 -36.29 2.42
C LEU A 165 -2.61 -37.07 3.50
N SER A 166 -2.48 -36.64 4.75
CA SER A 166 -3.14 -37.24 5.91
C SER A 166 -4.66 -37.04 5.88
N ALA A 167 -5.12 -35.78 5.82
CA ALA A 167 -6.53 -35.43 5.85
C ALA A 167 -7.32 -36.06 4.68
N PHE A 168 -6.71 -36.08 3.50
CA PHE A 168 -7.31 -36.68 2.30
C PHE A 168 -7.54 -38.18 2.47
N ALA A 169 -6.54 -38.90 2.96
CA ALA A 169 -6.63 -40.34 3.13
C ALA A 169 -7.64 -40.69 4.23
N ALA A 170 -7.56 -39.99 5.36
CA ALA A 170 -8.50 -40.11 6.47
C ALA A 170 -9.95 -39.87 6.04
N ALA A 171 -10.21 -38.83 5.26
CA ALA A 171 -11.55 -38.51 4.78
C ALA A 171 -12.19 -39.60 3.92
N ILE A 172 -11.40 -40.35 3.13
CA ILE A 172 -11.96 -41.40 2.27
C ILE A 172 -12.44 -42.61 3.08
N TYR A 173 -11.65 -43.10 4.04
CA TYR A 173 -12.03 -44.29 4.80
C TYR A 173 -12.92 -43.98 6.01
N SER A 174 -12.79 -42.81 6.65
CA SER A 174 -13.64 -42.44 7.79
C SER A 174 -15.05 -42.06 7.36
N SER A 175 -15.25 -41.67 6.10
CA SER A 175 -16.58 -41.37 5.57
C SER A 175 -17.35 -42.60 5.10
N ARG A 176 -16.78 -43.82 5.09
CA ARG A 176 -17.48 -45.03 4.65
C ARG A 176 -18.70 -45.32 5.52
N GLU A 177 -19.73 -45.92 4.93
CA GLU A 177 -20.95 -46.26 5.68
C GLU A 177 -20.80 -47.57 6.47
N LEU A 178 -20.47 -48.66 5.78
CA LEU A 178 -20.24 -49.98 6.40
C LEU A 178 -18.86 -50.54 6.08
N ALA A 179 -18.50 -50.60 4.80
CA ALA A 179 -17.23 -51.16 4.38
C ALA A 179 -16.64 -50.52 3.13
N ILE A 180 -15.31 -50.55 3.06
CA ILE A 180 -14.50 -50.26 1.88
C ILE A 180 -13.56 -51.45 1.67
N ASP A 181 -13.06 -51.67 0.46
CA ASP A 181 -12.08 -52.74 0.25
C ASP A 181 -10.88 -52.60 1.20
N GLY A 182 -10.51 -53.70 1.87
CA GLY A 182 -9.47 -53.73 2.88
C GLY A 182 -8.07 -53.40 2.36
N SER A 183 -7.77 -53.69 1.09
CA SER A 183 -6.48 -53.32 0.49
C SER A 183 -6.41 -51.81 0.26
N LEU A 184 -7.51 -51.22 -0.21
CA LEU A 184 -7.65 -49.76 -0.32
C LEU A 184 -7.63 -49.09 1.05
N PHE A 185 -8.31 -49.65 2.05
CA PHE A 185 -8.27 -49.13 3.41
C PHE A 185 -6.84 -49.14 3.95
N ARG A 186 -6.14 -50.27 3.88
CA ARG A 186 -4.75 -50.37 4.33
C ARG A 186 -3.85 -49.34 3.64
N PHE A 187 -4.00 -49.15 2.33
CA PHE A 187 -3.24 -48.15 1.59
C PHE A 187 -3.53 -46.72 2.07
N LEU A 188 -4.80 -46.37 2.28
CA LEU A 188 -5.18 -45.05 2.78
C LEU A 188 -4.75 -44.83 4.23
N ALA A 189 -4.86 -45.83 5.10
CA ALA A 189 -4.37 -45.75 6.47
C ALA A 189 -2.84 -45.54 6.51
N ALA A 190 -2.09 -46.23 5.64
CA ALA A 190 -0.65 -45.99 5.48
C ALA A 190 -0.35 -44.56 5.03
N LEU A 191 -1.09 -44.04 4.04
CA LEU A 191 -0.96 -42.65 3.58
C LEU A 191 -1.25 -41.64 4.71
N ASN A 192 -2.27 -41.94 5.52
CA ASN A 192 -2.62 -41.12 6.67
C ASN A 192 -1.47 -41.06 7.68
N ASN A 193 -0.92 -42.21 8.05
CA ASN A 193 0.21 -42.32 8.96
C ASN A 193 1.46 -41.59 8.45
N ILE A 194 1.80 -41.78 7.17
CA ILE A 194 2.92 -41.08 6.51
C ILE A 194 2.71 -39.56 6.59
N GLY A 195 1.50 -39.07 6.30
CA GLY A 195 1.20 -37.64 6.36
C GLY A 195 1.22 -37.08 7.78
N ALA A 196 0.68 -37.81 8.76
CA ALA A 196 0.60 -37.37 10.15
C ALA A 196 1.99 -37.26 10.81
N VAL A 197 2.80 -38.32 10.72
CA VAL A 197 4.18 -38.32 11.25
C VAL A 197 5.08 -37.42 10.39
N GLY A 198 4.90 -37.45 9.06
CA GLY A 198 5.62 -36.57 8.13
C GLY A 198 5.41 -35.08 8.44
N PHE A 199 4.22 -34.68 8.86
CA PHE A 199 3.96 -33.30 9.29
C PHE A 199 4.81 -32.91 10.50
N GLY A 200 4.87 -33.75 11.54
CA GLY A 200 5.60 -33.44 12.77
C GLY A 200 7.09 -33.24 12.52
N ILE A 201 7.74 -34.17 11.81
CA ILE A 201 9.17 -34.03 11.46
C ILE A 201 9.47 -32.80 10.60
N VAL A 202 8.57 -32.43 9.69
CA VAL A 202 8.76 -31.23 8.86
C VAL A 202 8.66 -29.96 9.71
N VAL A 203 7.74 -29.91 10.68
CA VAL A 203 7.64 -28.78 11.63
C VAL A 203 8.84 -28.71 12.56
N ILE A 204 9.38 -29.85 13.01
CA ILE A 204 10.66 -29.93 13.74
C ILE A 204 11.79 -29.33 12.90
N CYS A 205 11.93 -29.77 11.66
CA CYS A 205 12.92 -29.23 10.72
C CYS A 205 12.73 -27.71 10.50
N LEU A 206 11.48 -27.24 10.43
CA LEU A 206 11.17 -25.81 10.32
C LEU A 206 11.71 -25.05 11.53
N PHE A 207 11.43 -25.49 12.75
CA PHE A 207 11.93 -24.85 13.98
C PHE A 207 13.44 -25.04 14.23
N LEU A 208 14.09 -25.97 13.56
CA LEU A 208 15.55 -26.11 13.58
C LEU A 208 16.26 -25.11 12.67
N VAL A 209 15.59 -24.61 11.62
CA VAL A 209 16.14 -23.68 10.64
C VAL A 209 15.64 -22.24 10.85
N TYR A 210 14.44 -22.09 11.40
CA TYR A 210 13.71 -20.81 11.48
C TYR A 210 13.10 -20.59 12.88
N PRO A 211 13.13 -19.37 13.45
CA PRO A 211 13.59 -18.11 12.85
C PRO A 211 15.11 -17.98 12.76
N ARG A 212 15.84 -18.60 13.69
CA ARG A 212 17.30 -18.68 13.64
C ARG A 212 17.72 -20.11 13.36
N ARG A 213 18.70 -20.28 12.47
CA ARG A 213 19.25 -21.60 12.17
C ARG A 213 20.05 -22.12 13.37
N LEU A 214 19.62 -23.27 13.91
CA LEU A 214 20.24 -23.95 15.05
C LEU A 214 21.22 -25.04 14.60
N VAL A 215 20.95 -25.69 13.46
CA VAL A 215 21.70 -26.86 12.99
C VAL A 215 22.06 -26.80 11.50
N PRO A 216 23.11 -27.51 11.07
CA PRO A 216 23.43 -27.69 9.65
C PRO A 216 22.46 -28.65 8.93
N ASN A 217 22.42 -28.60 7.60
CA ASN A 217 21.45 -29.35 6.79
C ASN A 217 21.54 -30.88 6.94
N TRP A 218 22.74 -31.43 7.21
CA TRP A 218 22.91 -32.87 7.36
C TRP A 218 22.16 -33.42 8.58
N VAL A 219 22.00 -32.63 9.66
CA VAL A 219 21.22 -33.00 10.85
C VAL A 219 19.73 -33.10 10.50
N LEU A 220 19.22 -32.20 9.66
CA LEU A 220 17.84 -32.25 9.17
C LEU A 220 17.59 -33.54 8.38
N GLY A 221 18.55 -33.91 7.51
CA GLY A 221 18.50 -35.14 6.74
C GLY A 221 18.55 -36.39 7.62
N LEU A 222 19.40 -36.39 8.65
CA LEU A 222 19.49 -37.47 9.63
C LEU A 222 18.17 -37.67 10.39
N LEU A 223 17.63 -36.59 10.97
CA LEU A 223 16.36 -36.65 11.71
C LEU A 223 15.20 -37.11 10.81
N SER A 224 15.12 -36.57 9.59
CA SER A 224 14.11 -36.98 8.61
C SER A 224 14.27 -38.45 8.21
N GLY A 225 15.51 -38.92 8.06
CA GLY A 225 15.82 -40.33 7.78
C GLY A 225 15.45 -41.27 8.93
N THR A 226 15.67 -40.87 10.18
CA THR A 226 15.25 -41.64 11.36
C THR A 226 13.73 -41.78 11.44
N VAL A 227 12.99 -40.70 11.21
CA VAL A 227 11.52 -40.75 11.18
C VAL A 227 11.00 -41.55 9.99
N ALA A 228 11.63 -41.41 8.81
CA ALA A 228 11.29 -42.23 7.65
C ALA A 228 11.51 -43.72 7.91
N LEU A 229 12.60 -44.09 8.59
CA LEU A 229 12.84 -45.47 9.02
C LEU A 229 11.77 -45.95 10.01
N TRP A 230 11.36 -45.11 10.95
CA TRP A 230 10.27 -45.42 11.88
C TRP A 230 8.96 -45.72 11.14
N ILE A 231 8.59 -44.87 10.18
CA ILE A 231 7.41 -45.07 9.33
C ILE A 231 7.53 -46.40 8.57
N LEU A 232 8.70 -46.72 7.99
CA LEU A 232 8.90 -47.99 7.29
C LEU A 232 8.76 -49.21 8.22
N LEU A 233 9.31 -49.15 9.43
CA LEU A 233 9.16 -50.20 10.43
C LEU A 233 7.71 -50.38 10.87
N ASN A 234 6.96 -49.27 11.03
CA ASN A 234 5.52 -49.30 11.31
C ASN A 234 4.74 -49.98 10.16
N LEU A 235 4.98 -49.57 8.91
CA LEU A 235 4.32 -50.14 7.74
C LEU A 235 4.65 -51.62 7.51
N ALA A 236 5.85 -52.05 7.92
CA ALA A 236 6.28 -53.43 7.91
C ALA A 236 5.71 -54.26 9.09
N HIS A 237 4.96 -53.63 10.01
CA HIS A 237 4.52 -54.22 11.28
C HIS A 237 5.68 -54.80 12.11
N ALA A 238 6.86 -54.18 12.03
CA ALA A 238 8.06 -54.60 12.75
C ALA A 238 8.18 -53.97 14.16
N LEU A 239 7.26 -53.05 14.50
CA LEU A 239 7.17 -52.43 15.82
C LEU A 239 6.28 -53.27 16.77
N PRO A 240 6.39 -53.10 18.09
CA PRO A 240 5.67 -53.97 19.05
C PRO A 240 4.15 -53.83 19.01
N SER A 241 3.63 -52.63 18.78
CA SER A 241 2.18 -52.37 18.69
C SER A 241 1.85 -51.26 17.68
N PRO A 242 0.59 -51.20 17.19
CA PRO A 242 0.12 -50.10 16.34
C PRO A 242 0.18 -48.74 17.03
N GLN A 243 -0.14 -48.65 18.34
CA GLN A 243 -0.08 -47.40 19.09
C GLN A 243 1.37 -46.88 19.21
N MET A 244 2.33 -47.79 19.42
CA MET A 244 3.75 -47.42 19.36
C MET A 244 4.15 -46.95 17.96
N GLY A 245 3.62 -47.57 16.91
CA GLY A 245 3.94 -47.21 15.54
C GLY A 245 3.38 -45.87 15.07
N ALA A 246 2.14 -45.55 15.47
CA ALA A 246 1.41 -44.38 14.99
C ALA A 246 1.33 -43.23 16.00
N GLN A 247 1.01 -43.50 17.27
CA GLN A 247 0.72 -42.45 18.26
C GLN A 247 1.98 -41.97 18.99
N LEU A 248 2.86 -42.87 19.41
CA LEU A 248 4.11 -42.52 20.09
C LEU A 248 4.98 -41.51 19.31
N PRO A 249 5.28 -41.68 18.01
CA PRO A 249 6.08 -40.69 17.27
C PRO A 249 5.40 -39.31 17.25
N THR A 250 4.09 -39.22 17.04
CA THR A 250 3.38 -37.93 17.02
C THR A 250 3.44 -37.18 18.36
N LEU A 251 3.37 -37.92 19.48
CA LEU A 251 3.55 -37.35 20.82
C LEU A 251 4.99 -36.85 21.02
N LEU A 252 5.99 -37.66 20.68
CA LEU A 252 7.40 -37.29 20.78
C LEU A 252 7.74 -36.09 19.90
N GLU A 253 7.17 -36.02 18.70
CA GLU A 253 7.32 -34.89 17.79
C GLU A 253 6.72 -33.61 18.39
N MET A 254 5.54 -33.69 19.00
CA MET A 254 4.94 -32.53 19.67
C MET A 254 5.80 -32.03 20.84
N LEU A 255 6.32 -32.93 21.66
CA LEU A 255 7.23 -32.58 22.75
C LEU A 255 8.51 -31.92 22.21
N ALA A 256 9.07 -32.46 21.12
CA ALA A 256 10.23 -31.89 20.45
C ALA A 256 9.93 -30.48 19.88
N ILE A 257 8.76 -30.28 19.27
CA ILE A 257 8.31 -28.97 18.76
C ILE A 257 8.21 -27.95 19.91
N ILE A 258 7.58 -28.31 21.04
CA ILE A 258 7.48 -27.44 22.21
C ILE A 258 8.89 -27.10 22.75
N GLY A 259 9.76 -28.10 22.88
CA GLY A 259 11.14 -27.91 23.29
C GLY A 259 11.91 -26.98 22.36
N LEU A 260 11.76 -27.15 21.04
CA LEU A 260 12.40 -26.29 20.04
C LEU A 260 11.86 -24.87 20.03
N ILE A 261 10.57 -24.65 20.28
CA ILE A 261 10.01 -23.30 20.47
C ILE A 261 10.68 -22.63 21.68
N ILE A 262 10.89 -23.35 22.78
CA ILE A 262 11.58 -22.84 23.97
C ILE A 262 13.06 -22.53 23.65
N VAL A 263 13.77 -23.44 22.99
CA VAL A 263 15.17 -23.22 22.56
C VAL A 263 15.30 -22.01 21.64
N GLN A 264 14.41 -21.89 20.65
CA GLN A 264 14.36 -20.74 19.74
C GLN A 264 14.12 -19.44 20.50
N ARG A 265 13.29 -19.43 21.54
CA ARG A 265 13.04 -18.23 22.37
C ARG A 265 14.32 -17.68 22.97
N PHE A 266 15.22 -18.56 23.41
CA PHE A 266 16.53 -18.17 23.90
C PHE A 266 17.46 -17.75 22.76
N ALA A 267 17.42 -18.44 21.62
CA ALA A 267 18.26 -18.16 20.45
C ALA A 267 17.98 -16.79 19.80
N VAL A 268 16.72 -16.35 19.80
CA VAL A 268 16.27 -15.07 19.24
C VAL A 268 16.09 -13.98 20.31
N ARG A 269 16.54 -14.19 21.55
CA ARG A 269 16.31 -13.24 22.67
C ARG A 269 16.79 -11.82 22.40
N ARG A 270 17.82 -11.64 21.56
CA ARG A 270 18.36 -10.34 21.15
C ARG A 270 17.77 -9.80 19.84
N ASP A 271 17.09 -10.62 19.06
CA ASP A 271 16.49 -10.27 17.77
C ASP A 271 14.99 -9.98 17.93
N ALA A 272 14.60 -8.72 17.75
CA ALA A 272 13.20 -8.29 17.88
C ALA A 272 12.28 -8.94 16.84
N ARG A 273 12.78 -9.12 15.62
CA ARG A 273 12.04 -9.72 14.51
C ARG A 273 11.85 -11.21 14.74
N GLY A 274 12.93 -11.92 15.09
CA GLY A 274 12.89 -13.34 15.43
C GLY A 274 11.96 -13.65 16.60
N ARG A 275 11.87 -12.79 17.63
CA ARG A 275 10.89 -12.93 18.72
C ARG A 275 9.45 -12.80 18.23
N ALA A 276 9.15 -11.82 17.38
CA ALA A 276 7.81 -11.63 16.84
C ALA A 276 7.41 -12.83 15.94
N MET A 277 8.33 -13.30 15.10
CA MET A 277 8.16 -14.49 14.27
C MET A 277 7.85 -15.73 15.13
N LEU A 278 8.69 -16.01 16.12
CA LEU A 278 8.53 -17.16 17.00
C LEU A 278 7.22 -17.13 17.78
N ARG A 279 6.78 -15.94 18.24
CA ARG A 279 5.49 -15.79 18.93
C ARG A 279 4.34 -16.24 18.03
N TRP A 280 4.29 -15.82 16.77
CA TRP A 280 3.18 -16.19 15.89
C TRP A 280 3.25 -17.63 15.39
N ILE A 281 4.38 -18.07 14.83
CA ILE A 281 4.49 -19.46 14.35
C ILE A 281 4.35 -20.42 15.53
N GLY A 282 5.09 -20.17 16.62
CA GLY A 282 5.06 -21.00 17.82
C GLY A 282 3.68 -21.10 18.44
N LEU A 283 2.99 -19.97 18.63
CA LEU A 283 1.63 -19.97 19.18
C LEU A 283 0.64 -20.66 18.24
N SER A 284 0.73 -20.42 16.94
CA SER A 284 -0.20 -21.03 15.96
C SER A 284 -0.01 -22.55 15.91
N VAL A 285 1.23 -23.04 15.94
CA VAL A 285 1.52 -24.49 16.01
C VAL A 285 1.04 -25.10 17.33
N ILE A 286 1.26 -24.44 18.47
CA ILE A 286 0.78 -24.93 19.76
C ILE A 286 -0.75 -25.00 19.76
N ILE A 287 -1.44 -23.92 19.39
CA ILE A 287 -2.91 -23.89 19.36
C ILE A 287 -3.48 -24.87 18.34
N GLY A 288 -2.81 -25.08 17.20
CA GLY A 288 -3.32 -25.93 16.13
C GLY A 288 -2.97 -27.41 16.23
N ALA A 289 -1.86 -27.80 16.86
CA ALA A 289 -1.43 -29.19 16.96
C ALA A 289 -1.61 -29.80 18.36
N LEU A 290 -1.46 -29.03 19.44
CA LEU A 290 -1.56 -29.57 20.81
C LEU A 290 -2.95 -30.13 21.13
N PRO A 291 -4.08 -29.49 20.75
CA PRO A 291 -5.41 -30.05 21.01
C PRO A 291 -5.62 -31.40 20.32
N PHE A 292 -5.06 -31.59 19.12
CA PHE A 292 -5.11 -32.88 18.43
C PHE A 292 -4.43 -33.98 19.25
N ILE A 293 -3.23 -33.71 19.77
CA ILE A 293 -2.50 -34.65 20.61
C ILE A 293 -3.27 -34.92 21.92
N MET A 294 -3.82 -33.89 22.57
CA MET A 294 -4.51 -34.03 23.86
C MET A 294 -5.86 -34.73 23.75
N LEU A 295 -6.60 -34.53 22.67
CA LEU A 295 -7.97 -35.03 22.51
C LEU A 295 -8.05 -36.35 21.73
N ILE A 296 -7.03 -36.67 20.91
CA ILE A 296 -7.00 -37.85 20.04
C ILE A 296 -5.83 -38.76 20.40
N SER A 297 -4.58 -38.33 20.15
CA SER A 297 -3.42 -39.23 20.23
C SER A 297 -3.09 -39.70 21.65
N SER A 298 -3.19 -38.82 22.65
CA SER A 298 -2.89 -39.14 24.05
C SER A 298 -3.90 -40.13 24.63
N PRO A 299 -5.24 -39.93 24.51
CA PRO A 299 -6.20 -40.94 24.98
C PRO A 299 -5.93 -42.33 24.40
N VAL A 300 -5.74 -42.42 23.08
CA VAL A 300 -5.50 -43.69 22.37
C VAL A 300 -4.19 -44.35 22.82
N LEU A 301 -3.15 -43.58 23.14
CA LEU A 301 -1.88 -44.13 23.65
C LEU A 301 -2.01 -44.73 25.07
N PHE A 302 -2.99 -44.28 25.86
CA PHE A 302 -3.28 -44.78 27.21
C PHE A 302 -4.52 -45.68 27.25
N ASP A 303 -4.88 -46.31 26.13
CA ASP A 303 -6.02 -47.23 25.98
C ASP A 303 -7.37 -46.63 26.43
N THR A 304 -7.53 -45.33 26.19
CA THR A 304 -8.79 -44.61 26.43
C THR A 304 -9.38 -44.08 25.12
N ALA A 305 -10.71 -44.04 25.04
CA ALA A 305 -11.39 -43.55 23.85
C ALA A 305 -11.09 -42.06 23.59
N PRO A 306 -10.92 -41.66 22.32
CA PRO A 306 -10.70 -40.26 21.97
C PRO A 306 -11.90 -39.39 22.38
N ALA A 307 -11.62 -38.16 22.82
CA ALA A 307 -12.64 -37.25 23.35
C ALA A 307 -13.51 -36.61 22.24
N VAL A 308 -12.98 -36.56 21.02
CA VAL A 308 -13.64 -35.99 19.84
C VAL A 308 -13.38 -36.91 18.65
N GLN A 309 -14.27 -36.93 17.66
CA GLN A 309 -13.99 -37.59 16.39
C GLN A 309 -12.77 -36.96 15.71
N GLN A 310 -11.84 -37.81 15.25
CA GLN A 310 -10.60 -37.36 14.63
C GLN A 310 -10.85 -36.46 13.41
N GLY A 311 -11.90 -36.74 12.63
CA GLY A 311 -12.27 -35.93 11.47
C GLY A 311 -12.53 -34.46 11.80
N HIS A 312 -13.18 -34.14 12.93
CA HIS A 312 -13.35 -32.76 13.37
C HIS A 312 -12.06 -32.17 13.94
N ALA A 313 -11.22 -32.99 14.58
CA ALA A 313 -9.94 -32.55 15.15
C ALA A 313 -8.95 -32.06 14.07
N PHE A 314 -9.07 -32.50 12.81
CA PHE A 314 -8.29 -31.92 11.71
C PHE A 314 -8.49 -30.41 11.56
N GLY A 315 -9.64 -29.87 11.96
CA GLY A 315 -9.90 -28.42 11.93
C GLY A 315 -8.87 -27.59 12.71
N PHE A 316 -8.25 -28.15 13.75
CA PHE A 316 -7.22 -27.46 14.52
C PHE A 316 -5.97 -27.15 13.69
N PHE A 317 -5.57 -28.04 12.75
CA PHE A 317 -4.39 -27.79 11.91
C PHE A 317 -4.56 -26.57 11.02
N LEU A 318 -5.78 -26.23 10.60
CA LEU A 318 -6.04 -25.04 9.80
C LEU A 318 -5.72 -23.76 10.58
N LEU A 319 -5.80 -23.78 11.92
CA LEU A 319 -5.40 -22.66 12.78
C LEU A 319 -3.90 -22.35 12.69
N ILE A 320 -3.07 -23.35 12.39
CA ILE A 320 -1.62 -23.15 12.18
C ILE A 320 -1.41 -22.24 10.96
N TYR A 321 -2.09 -22.53 9.87
CA TYR A 321 -1.96 -21.80 8.60
C TYR A 321 -2.68 -20.45 8.65
N ALA A 322 -3.83 -20.36 9.33
CA ALA A 322 -4.54 -19.10 9.55
C ALA A 322 -3.74 -18.15 10.46
N GLY A 323 -3.23 -18.66 11.59
CA GLY A 323 -2.40 -17.90 12.51
C GLY A 323 -1.09 -17.43 11.87
N LEU A 324 -0.49 -18.26 11.01
CA LEU A 324 0.64 -17.82 10.21
C LEU A 324 0.24 -16.74 9.20
N ALA A 325 -0.84 -16.90 8.44
CA ALA A 325 -1.28 -15.89 7.46
C ALA A 325 -1.50 -14.51 8.13
N LEU A 326 -2.08 -14.48 9.33
CA LEU A 326 -2.22 -13.28 10.16
C LEU A 326 -0.87 -12.75 10.65
N GLY A 327 0.04 -13.64 11.04
CA GLY A 327 1.40 -13.27 11.43
C GLY A 327 2.18 -12.63 10.27
N VAL A 328 2.04 -13.18 9.06
CA VAL A 328 2.63 -12.61 7.84
C VAL A 328 2.01 -11.25 7.54
N SER A 329 0.69 -11.08 7.61
CA SER A 329 0.04 -9.79 7.30
C SER A 329 0.48 -8.68 8.24
N ARG A 330 0.61 -9.00 9.53
CA ARG A 330 0.90 -8.01 10.57
C ARG A 330 2.38 -7.72 10.76
N TYR A 331 3.26 -8.69 10.53
CA TYR A 331 4.69 -8.59 10.87
C TYR A 331 5.64 -8.93 9.73
N ARG A 332 5.13 -9.16 8.50
CA ARG A 332 5.93 -9.60 7.35
C ARG A 332 6.86 -10.74 7.73
N LEU A 333 6.28 -11.79 8.32
CA LEU A 333 7.00 -12.97 8.83
C LEU A 333 7.95 -13.60 7.80
N PHE A 334 7.78 -13.32 6.50
CA PHE A 334 8.71 -13.72 5.44
C PHE A 334 9.14 -12.55 4.52
N ASP A 335 9.14 -11.29 4.97
CA ASP A 335 9.41 -10.11 4.12
C ASP A 335 8.62 -10.17 2.80
N LEU A 336 7.32 -10.50 2.89
CA LEU A 336 6.43 -10.58 1.74
C LEU A 336 5.92 -9.19 1.40
N ASP A 337 5.93 -8.84 0.12
CA ASP A 337 5.32 -7.60 -0.36
C ASP A 337 3.79 -7.64 -0.22
N GLU A 338 3.16 -6.48 -0.06
CA GLU A 338 1.69 -6.34 0.04
C GLU A 338 0.95 -7.03 -1.13
N TRP A 339 1.56 -7.09 -2.32
CA TRP A 339 0.98 -7.78 -3.47
C TRP A 339 0.74 -9.28 -3.21
N ALA A 340 1.57 -9.93 -2.40
CA ALA A 340 1.40 -11.33 -2.03
C ALA A 340 0.02 -11.59 -1.39
N PHE A 341 -0.42 -10.71 -0.50
CA PHE A 341 -1.72 -10.85 0.16
C PHE A 341 -2.88 -10.64 -0.82
N ARG A 342 -2.72 -9.76 -1.82
CA ARG A 342 -3.73 -9.59 -2.87
C ARG A 342 -3.98 -10.92 -3.59
N ILE A 343 -2.92 -11.67 -3.91
CA ILE A 343 -3.04 -13.00 -4.53
C ILE A 343 -3.81 -13.95 -3.62
N LEU A 344 -3.50 -13.99 -2.31
CA LEU A 344 -4.21 -14.87 -1.37
C LEU A 344 -5.71 -14.53 -1.31
N PHE A 345 -6.06 -13.24 -1.26
CA PHE A 345 -7.45 -12.81 -1.33
C PHE A 345 -8.07 -13.24 -2.67
N TYR A 346 -7.47 -12.98 -3.82
CA TYR A 346 -8.02 -13.41 -5.11
C TYR A 346 -8.20 -14.94 -5.21
N ALA A 347 -7.24 -15.72 -4.73
CA ALA A 347 -7.34 -17.17 -4.67
C ALA A 347 -8.47 -17.63 -3.75
N GLY A 348 -8.63 -16.98 -2.58
CA GLY A 348 -9.74 -17.21 -1.66
C GLY A 348 -11.10 -16.88 -2.28
N GLY A 349 -11.19 -15.78 -3.03
CA GLY A 349 -12.38 -15.40 -3.78
C GLY A 349 -12.74 -16.40 -4.89
N LEU A 350 -11.74 -16.91 -5.62
CA LEU A 350 -11.93 -17.96 -6.63
C LEU A 350 -12.43 -19.27 -6.00
N LEU A 351 -11.86 -19.67 -4.87
CA LEU A 351 -12.33 -20.87 -4.15
C LEU A 351 -13.75 -20.69 -3.63
N LEU A 352 -14.07 -19.52 -3.08
CA LEU A 352 -15.43 -19.20 -2.64
C LEU A 352 -16.41 -19.23 -3.81
N LEU A 353 -16.01 -18.74 -4.98
CA LEU A 353 -16.81 -18.81 -6.21
C LEU A 353 -17.09 -20.27 -6.60
N LEU A 354 -16.05 -21.10 -6.68
CA LEU A 354 -16.22 -22.52 -7.03
C LEU A 354 -17.04 -23.28 -5.98
N ALA A 355 -16.87 -22.95 -4.70
CA ALA A 355 -17.65 -23.55 -3.62
C ALA A 355 -19.12 -23.12 -3.67
N ALA A 356 -19.40 -21.83 -3.87
CA ALA A 356 -20.76 -21.31 -4.02
C ALA A 356 -21.45 -21.91 -5.25
N ASP A 357 -20.72 -22.04 -6.37
CA ASP A 357 -21.23 -22.64 -7.60
C ASP A 357 -21.57 -24.12 -7.42
N GLY A 358 -20.65 -24.88 -6.81
CA GLY A 358 -20.93 -26.26 -6.42
C GLY A 358 -22.16 -26.36 -5.51
N LEU A 359 -22.26 -25.49 -4.50
CA LEU A 359 -23.37 -25.48 -3.54
C LEU A 359 -24.72 -25.18 -4.21
N LEU A 360 -24.75 -24.23 -5.14
CA LEU A 360 -25.96 -23.83 -5.87
C LEU A 360 -26.44 -24.92 -6.83
N ILE A 361 -25.51 -25.57 -7.53
CA ILE A 361 -25.82 -26.76 -8.36
C ILE A 361 -26.37 -27.87 -7.47
N MET A 362 -25.78 -28.11 -6.29
CA MET A 362 -26.16 -29.22 -5.42
C MET A 362 -27.47 -29.02 -4.65
N LEU A 363 -27.66 -27.85 -4.03
CA LEU A 363 -28.81 -27.60 -3.16
C LEU A 363 -30.04 -27.17 -3.96
N LEU A 364 -29.84 -26.31 -4.97
CA LEU A 364 -30.94 -25.72 -5.73
C LEU A 364 -31.13 -26.39 -7.10
N HIS A 365 -30.34 -27.42 -7.42
CA HIS A 365 -30.42 -28.16 -8.69
C HIS A 365 -30.37 -27.24 -9.93
N LEU A 366 -29.64 -26.12 -9.81
CA LEU A 366 -29.53 -25.13 -10.88
C LEU A 366 -28.71 -25.68 -12.05
N GLN A 367 -29.06 -25.26 -13.27
CA GLN A 367 -28.24 -25.54 -14.44
C GLN A 367 -26.84 -24.89 -14.27
N PRO A 368 -25.74 -25.54 -14.70
CA PRO A 368 -24.38 -25.03 -14.48
C PRO A 368 -24.15 -23.60 -14.98
N THR A 369 -24.78 -23.21 -16.09
CA THR A 369 -24.69 -21.86 -16.65
C THR A 369 -25.37 -20.81 -15.77
N ALA A 370 -26.55 -21.12 -15.24
CA ALA A 370 -27.28 -20.24 -14.33
C ALA A 370 -26.61 -20.16 -12.95
N SER A 371 -26.13 -21.30 -12.44
CA SER A 371 -25.39 -21.36 -11.18
C SER A 371 -24.13 -20.52 -11.21
N PHE A 372 -23.35 -20.60 -12.30
CA PHE A 372 -22.11 -19.84 -12.41
C PHE A 372 -22.38 -18.33 -12.37
N GLY A 373 -23.40 -17.86 -13.12
CA GLY A 373 -23.82 -16.46 -13.11
C GLY A 373 -24.29 -15.99 -11.72
N LEU A 374 -25.08 -16.81 -11.02
CA LEU A 374 -25.57 -16.50 -9.68
C LEU A 374 -24.43 -16.50 -8.64
N SER A 375 -23.49 -17.44 -8.75
CA SER A 375 -22.31 -17.54 -7.89
C SER A 375 -21.40 -16.35 -8.07
N LEU A 376 -21.19 -15.92 -9.31
CA LEU A 376 -20.40 -14.74 -9.63
C LEU A 376 -21.03 -13.48 -9.04
N LEU A 377 -22.36 -13.36 -9.09
CA LEU A 377 -23.10 -12.27 -8.43
C LEU A 377 -22.98 -12.36 -6.91
N LEU A 378 -23.28 -13.51 -6.29
CA LEU A 378 -23.24 -13.72 -4.84
C LEU A 378 -21.85 -13.44 -4.27
N VAL A 379 -20.82 -14.02 -4.87
CA VAL A 379 -19.43 -13.80 -4.46
C VAL A 379 -19.01 -12.37 -4.79
N GLY A 380 -19.35 -11.82 -5.95
CA GLY A 380 -19.07 -10.42 -6.27
C GLY A 380 -19.62 -9.45 -5.20
N PHE A 381 -20.88 -9.60 -4.81
CA PHE A 381 -21.53 -8.73 -3.83
C PHE A 381 -21.12 -9.00 -2.38
N ALA A 382 -20.85 -10.25 -1.99
CA ALA A 382 -20.47 -10.57 -0.61
C ALA A 382 -18.95 -10.47 -0.38
N TYR A 383 -18.15 -11.00 -1.30
CA TYR A 383 -16.72 -11.12 -1.16
C TYR A 383 -15.99 -9.80 -1.41
N LEU A 384 -16.38 -8.99 -2.40
CA LEU A 384 -15.66 -7.74 -2.67
C LEU A 384 -15.72 -6.75 -1.50
N PRO A 385 -16.89 -6.49 -0.85
CA PRO A 385 -16.96 -5.60 0.32
C PRO A 385 -16.31 -6.22 1.55
N LEU A 386 -16.44 -7.54 1.75
CA LEU A 386 -15.76 -8.23 2.84
C LEU A 386 -14.23 -8.17 2.67
N ARG A 387 -13.74 -8.35 1.44
CA ARG A 387 -12.33 -8.24 1.09
C ARG A 387 -11.81 -6.83 1.37
N SER A 388 -12.52 -5.78 0.96
CA SER A 388 -12.09 -4.40 1.22
C SER A 388 -12.04 -4.10 2.72
N LEU A 389 -13.07 -4.50 3.48
CA LEU A 389 -13.11 -4.34 4.93
C LEU A 389 -11.96 -5.10 5.63
N LEU A 390 -11.70 -6.34 5.22
CA LEU A 390 -10.60 -7.14 5.75
C LEU A 390 -9.24 -6.54 5.36
N TRP A 391 -9.10 -6.02 4.14
CA TRP A 391 -7.87 -5.38 3.66
C TRP A 391 -7.53 -4.13 4.45
N GLU A 392 -8.50 -3.25 4.66
CA GLU A 392 -8.34 -2.03 5.47
C GLU A 392 -8.02 -2.33 6.95
N ARG A 393 -8.57 -3.41 7.51
CA ARG A 393 -8.31 -3.79 8.90
C ARG A 393 -7.00 -4.56 9.09
N LEU A 394 -6.61 -5.40 8.13
CA LEU A 394 -5.52 -6.36 8.27
C LEU A 394 -4.23 -5.96 7.55
N VAL A 395 -4.30 -5.13 6.51
CA VAL A 395 -3.16 -4.86 5.60
C VAL A 395 -2.89 -3.38 5.40
N GLU A 396 -3.90 -2.58 5.04
CA GLU A 396 -3.72 -1.17 4.68
C GLU A 396 -3.64 -0.27 5.91
N ARG A 397 -2.73 0.71 5.91
CA ARG A 397 -2.71 1.79 6.90
C ARG A 397 -2.96 3.11 6.21
N ARG A 398 -3.68 4.02 6.89
CA ARG A 398 -3.85 5.42 6.50
C ARG A 398 -2.48 6.03 6.20
N SER A 399 -2.14 6.15 4.93
CA SER A 399 -1.05 7.00 4.46
C SER A 399 -1.54 8.44 4.44
N VAL A 400 -0.78 9.36 5.02
CA VAL A 400 -0.99 10.81 4.76
C VAL A 400 -0.86 11.03 3.25
N GLU A 401 -1.79 11.77 2.65
CA GLU A 401 -1.78 11.97 1.20
C GLU A 401 -0.50 12.71 0.76
N ARG A 402 0.04 12.36 -0.40
CA ARG A 402 1.30 12.96 -0.90
C ARG A 402 1.21 14.49 -1.03
N HIS A 403 0.03 15.03 -1.32
CA HIS A 403 -0.17 16.48 -1.41
C HIS A 403 -0.10 17.16 -0.03
N GLU A 404 -0.69 16.56 1.00
CA GLU A 404 -0.61 17.04 2.38
C GLU A 404 0.83 17.02 2.91
N LEU A 405 1.60 15.98 2.57
CA LEU A 405 3.03 15.90 2.89
C LEU A 405 3.84 17.04 2.25
N PHE A 406 3.56 17.34 0.98
CA PHE A 406 4.22 18.43 0.26
C PHE A 406 3.89 19.79 0.87
N GLN A 407 2.60 20.07 1.10
CA GLN A 407 2.17 21.32 1.74
C GLN A 407 2.81 21.49 3.13
N ALA A 408 2.78 20.45 3.97
CA ALA A 408 3.38 20.51 5.30
C ALA A 408 4.89 20.80 5.26
N VAL A 409 5.63 20.21 4.31
CA VAL A 409 7.07 20.47 4.14
C VAL A 409 7.33 21.92 3.73
N ILE A 410 6.52 22.45 2.81
CA ILE A 410 6.60 23.85 2.37
C ILE A 410 6.34 24.78 3.57
N ASP A 411 5.23 24.62 4.28
CA ASP A 411 4.86 25.47 5.42
C ASP A 411 5.95 25.49 6.50
N ILE A 412 6.55 24.34 6.79
CA ILE A 412 7.67 24.24 7.73
C ILE A 412 8.88 25.02 7.19
N SER A 413 9.25 24.85 5.93
CA SER A 413 10.43 25.52 5.36
C SER A 413 10.34 27.06 5.34
N PHE A 414 9.13 27.62 5.19
CA PHE A 414 8.88 29.07 5.16
C PHE A 414 8.73 29.68 6.56
N THR A 415 8.78 28.88 7.62
CA THR A 415 8.71 29.39 8.99
C THR A 415 10.01 30.12 9.38
N GLY A 416 9.90 31.38 9.80
CA GLY A 416 11.05 32.26 10.03
C GLY A 416 11.94 31.90 11.23
N SER A 417 11.40 31.23 12.26
CA SER A 417 12.17 30.87 13.46
C SER A 417 12.69 29.42 13.40
N ALA A 418 13.98 29.21 13.65
CA ALA A 418 14.59 27.87 13.71
C ALA A 418 13.98 26.98 14.81
N THR A 419 13.59 27.57 15.95
CA THR A 419 12.95 26.83 17.04
C THR A 419 11.53 26.38 16.69
N GLU A 420 10.79 27.19 15.94
CA GLU A 420 9.46 26.86 15.45
C GLU A 420 9.52 25.78 14.37
N ARG A 421 10.44 25.94 13.40
CA ARG A 421 10.73 24.93 12.36
C ARG A 421 11.01 23.56 12.96
N SER A 422 11.90 23.50 13.95
CA SER A 422 12.25 22.27 14.66
C SER A 422 11.03 21.62 15.32
N ARG A 423 10.12 22.41 15.91
CA ARG A 423 8.89 21.91 16.54
C ARG A 423 7.92 21.32 15.53
N LEU A 424 7.66 22.04 14.43
CA LEU A 424 6.74 21.59 13.38
C LEU A 424 7.30 20.36 12.64
N TRP A 425 8.62 20.31 12.41
CA TRP A 425 9.29 19.14 11.85
C TRP A 425 9.13 17.90 12.73
N ARG A 426 9.36 18.03 14.05
CA ARG A 426 9.11 16.95 15.02
C ARG A 426 7.64 16.53 15.07
N SER A 427 6.71 17.49 14.95
CA SER A 427 5.27 17.21 14.90
C SER A 427 4.89 16.42 13.65
N LEU A 428 5.42 16.80 12.48
CA LEU A 428 5.21 16.08 11.22
C LEU A 428 5.74 14.64 11.29
N LEU A 429 7.00 14.46 11.71
CA LEU A 429 7.58 13.14 11.92
C LEU A 429 6.82 12.34 12.98
N GLY A 430 6.33 13.00 14.03
CA GLY A 430 5.50 12.42 15.08
C GLY A 430 4.19 11.86 14.55
N ARG A 431 3.49 12.60 13.67
CA ARG A 431 2.25 12.14 13.03
C ARG A 431 2.48 11.02 12.02
N LEU A 432 3.60 11.06 11.29
CA LEU A 432 3.89 10.07 10.24
C LEU A 432 4.39 8.74 10.77
N PHE A 433 5.25 8.79 11.77
CA PHE A 433 5.97 7.63 12.29
C PHE A 433 5.49 7.18 13.67
N GLU A 434 4.68 7.99 14.36
CA GLU A 434 4.16 7.74 15.72
C GLU A 434 5.22 7.12 16.66
N PRO A 435 6.44 7.68 16.76
CA PRO A 435 7.48 7.10 17.61
C PRO A 435 7.10 7.24 19.09
N VAL A 436 7.57 6.29 19.92
CA VAL A 436 7.43 6.40 21.39
C VAL A 436 8.27 7.57 21.90
N ASP A 437 9.51 7.68 21.41
CA ASP A 437 10.43 8.76 21.78
C ASP A 437 11.05 9.41 20.54
N GLN A 438 11.29 10.72 20.62
CA GLN A 438 12.08 11.48 19.65
C GLN A 438 13.27 12.11 20.36
N VAL A 439 14.48 11.69 20.03
CA VAL A 439 15.70 12.12 20.73
C VAL A 439 16.58 12.91 19.76
N VAL A 440 17.12 14.05 20.21
CA VAL A 440 18.14 14.79 19.45
C VAL A 440 19.45 14.02 19.53
N THR A 441 20.06 13.76 18.38
CA THR A 441 21.32 13.04 18.28
C THR A 441 22.46 13.99 17.99
N SER A 442 23.57 13.83 18.71
CA SER A 442 24.82 14.57 18.50
C SER A 442 25.75 13.91 17.47
N GLU A 443 25.51 12.65 17.12
CA GLU A 443 26.24 11.95 16.05
C GLU A 443 25.86 12.50 14.67
N ALA A 444 26.84 12.57 13.77
CA ALA A 444 26.65 13.06 12.41
C ALA A 444 25.84 12.06 11.56
N VAL A 445 24.54 12.28 11.44
CA VAL A 445 23.65 11.52 10.55
C VAL A 445 23.58 12.24 9.20
N THR A 446 24.11 11.62 8.14
CA THR A 446 24.13 12.20 6.79
C THR A 446 22.91 11.82 5.94
N GLN A 447 22.38 10.62 6.15
CA GLN A 447 21.23 10.06 5.43
C GLN A 447 20.29 9.34 6.40
N ALA A 448 19.01 9.25 6.05
CA ALA A 448 18.05 8.52 6.87
C ALA A 448 18.38 7.02 6.88
N ALA A 449 18.55 6.44 8.06
CA ALA A 449 19.01 5.07 8.21
C ALA A 449 18.30 4.35 9.36
N ILE A 450 18.12 3.04 9.18
CA ILE A 450 17.57 2.18 10.21
C ILE A 450 18.69 1.82 11.19
N LEU A 451 18.44 2.03 12.48
CA LEU A 451 19.33 1.67 13.57
C LEU A 451 18.69 0.58 14.43
N ARG A 452 19.53 -0.15 15.19
CA ARG A 452 19.10 -1.18 16.16
C ARG A 452 18.05 -2.15 15.59
N ASP A 453 18.31 -2.69 14.41
CA ASP A 453 17.45 -3.68 13.73
C ASP A 453 15.98 -3.23 13.56
N GLY A 454 15.76 -1.94 13.28
CA GLY A 454 14.42 -1.39 13.06
C GLY A 454 13.76 -0.82 14.30
N LEU A 455 14.40 -0.85 15.46
CA LEU A 455 13.86 -0.18 16.65
C LEU A 455 13.96 1.33 16.53
N ASP A 456 15.01 1.83 15.89
CA ASP A 456 15.31 3.25 15.81
C ASP A 456 15.44 3.69 14.32
N LEU A 457 14.95 4.88 13.99
CA LEU A 457 15.12 5.52 12.69
C LEU A 457 15.89 6.82 12.88
N ALA A 458 17.07 6.89 12.28
CA ALA A 458 17.87 8.11 12.25
C ALA A 458 17.39 9.01 11.11
N VAL A 459 17.15 10.29 11.42
CA VAL A 459 16.77 11.34 10.49
C VAL A 459 17.85 12.43 10.54
N PRO A 460 18.49 12.75 9.41
CA PRO A 460 19.57 13.74 9.35
C PRO A 460 19.07 15.16 9.66
N ALA A 461 20.00 16.03 10.05
CA ALA A 461 19.74 17.46 10.21
C ALA A 461 19.40 18.11 8.85
N VAL A 462 18.49 19.08 8.87
CA VAL A 462 18.03 19.82 7.67
C VAL A 462 17.42 21.17 8.05
N ALA A 463 17.65 22.23 7.27
CA ALA A 463 17.02 23.55 7.45
C ALA A 463 17.04 24.06 8.90
N ASP A 464 18.24 24.10 9.50
CA ASP A 464 18.49 24.47 10.91
C ASP A 464 17.76 23.63 11.97
N THR A 465 17.23 22.47 11.59
CA THR A 465 16.69 21.48 12.53
C THR A 465 17.76 20.46 12.92
N PRO A 466 17.81 20.04 14.21
CA PRO A 466 18.81 19.08 14.67
C PRO A 466 18.53 17.68 14.12
N ALA A 467 19.56 16.84 14.03
CA ALA A 467 19.39 15.41 13.73
C ALA A 467 18.55 14.72 14.81
N LEU A 468 17.66 13.82 14.40
CA LEU A 468 16.71 13.14 15.28
C LEU A 468 16.85 11.62 15.16
N THR A 469 16.72 10.93 16.29
CA THR A 469 16.48 9.49 16.33
C THR A 469 15.06 9.25 16.82
N LEU A 470 14.23 8.67 15.96
CA LEU A 470 12.87 8.24 16.28
C LEU A 470 12.93 6.81 16.81
N ARG A 471 12.45 6.56 18.02
CA ARG A 471 12.53 5.25 18.68
C ARG A 471 11.16 4.60 18.76
N TYR A 472 11.12 3.30 18.52
CA TYR A 472 9.93 2.45 18.60
C TYR A 472 8.73 3.01 17.81
N GLY A 473 8.81 2.97 16.47
CA GLY A 473 7.75 3.46 15.59
C GLY A 473 6.35 2.89 15.88
N TRP A 474 5.31 3.68 15.58
CA TRP A 474 3.90 3.34 15.78
C TRP A 474 3.55 2.92 17.20
N ALA A 475 3.98 3.71 18.18
CA ALA A 475 3.81 3.44 19.61
C ALA A 475 4.35 2.06 20.02
N GLY A 476 5.48 1.65 19.43
CA GLY A 476 6.11 0.34 19.66
C GLY A 476 5.40 -0.85 19.02
N ARG A 477 4.39 -0.64 18.18
CA ARG A 477 3.63 -1.72 17.52
C ARG A 477 4.38 -2.33 16.34
N ARG A 478 5.40 -1.66 15.78
CA ARG A 478 6.13 -2.09 14.59
C ARG A 478 7.59 -1.57 14.61
N LEU A 479 8.46 -2.27 13.88
CA LEU A 479 9.83 -1.85 13.57
C LEU A 479 9.87 -0.99 12.30
N PHE A 480 10.74 0.03 12.29
CA PHE A 480 11.12 0.78 11.10
C PHE A 480 11.77 -0.14 10.06
N GLY A 481 11.33 0.00 8.82
CA GLY A 481 11.81 -0.73 7.65
C GLY A 481 12.34 0.20 6.56
N SER A 482 12.85 -0.37 5.47
CA SER A 482 13.54 0.40 4.43
C SER A 482 12.64 1.40 3.70
N ARG A 483 11.33 1.14 3.63
CA ARG A 483 10.36 2.11 3.07
C ARG A 483 10.25 3.35 3.95
N ASP A 484 10.32 3.19 5.28
CA ASP A 484 10.18 4.29 6.23
C ASP A 484 11.43 5.19 6.20
N ALA A 485 12.62 4.57 6.10
CA ALA A 485 13.87 5.30 5.88
C ALA A 485 13.87 6.05 4.54
N LYS A 486 13.39 5.43 3.45
CA LYS A 486 13.24 6.12 2.15
C LYS A 486 12.27 7.30 2.22
N LEU A 487 11.14 7.15 2.92
CA LEU A 487 10.18 8.24 3.11
C LEU A 487 10.80 9.40 3.91
N ALA A 488 11.47 9.10 5.02
CA ALA A 488 12.18 10.12 5.80
C ALA A 488 13.24 10.84 4.95
N GLU A 489 14.02 10.10 4.16
CA GLU A 489 15.01 10.65 3.23
C GLU A 489 14.36 11.55 2.15
N GLN A 490 13.19 11.16 1.62
CA GLN A 490 12.44 11.98 0.67
C GLN A 490 11.97 13.30 1.29
N LEU A 491 11.44 13.27 2.51
CA LEU A 491 11.01 14.48 3.22
C LEU A 491 12.19 15.41 3.52
N VAL A 492 13.33 14.85 3.95
CA VAL A 492 14.59 15.61 4.14
C VAL A 492 15.02 16.27 2.83
N ARG A 493 14.96 15.54 1.71
CA ARG A 493 15.34 16.07 0.40
C ARG A 493 14.43 17.20 -0.06
N MET A 494 13.12 17.07 0.18
CA MET A 494 12.15 18.14 -0.10
C MET A 494 12.41 19.38 0.75
N MET A 495 12.70 19.21 2.04
CA MET A 495 13.10 20.31 2.93
C MET A 495 14.38 21.02 2.43
N ARG A 496 15.43 20.27 2.06
CA ARG A 496 16.68 20.83 1.51
C ARG A 496 16.43 21.60 0.21
N TYR A 497 15.59 21.06 -0.67
CA TYR A 497 15.26 21.73 -1.93
C TYR A 497 14.51 23.04 -1.71
N SER A 498 13.54 23.05 -0.78
CA SER A 498 12.78 24.27 -0.44
C SER A 498 13.69 25.35 0.16
N GLU A 499 14.61 24.97 1.05
CA GLU A 499 15.61 25.88 1.62
C GLU A 499 16.52 26.49 0.55
N ALA A 500 17.07 25.67 -0.35
CA ALA A 500 17.92 26.15 -1.44
C ALA A 500 17.17 27.10 -2.39
N SER A 501 15.90 26.80 -2.70
CA SER A 501 15.06 27.69 -3.52
C SER A 501 14.82 29.03 -2.83
N ARG A 502 14.68 29.06 -1.50
CA ARG A 502 14.53 30.30 -0.73
C ARG A 502 15.82 31.12 -0.74
N SER A 503 16.98 30.50 -0.54
CA SER A 503 18.26 31.23 -0.52
C SER A 503 18.55 31.88 -1.88
N GLU A 504 18.23 31.22 -2.99
CA GLU A 504 18.39 31.83 -4.33
C GLU A 504 17.42 33.00 -4.55
N TYR A 505 16.19 32.91 -4.06
CA TYR A 505 15.22 34.01 -4.14
C TYR A 505 15.65 35.23 -3.30
N GLU A 506 16.12 35.01 -2.06
CA GLU A 506 16.64 36.08 -1.20
C GLU A 506 17.93 36.71 -1.78
N ARG A 507 18.80 35.89 -2.38
CA ARG A 507 20.02 36.35 -3.05
C ARG A 507 19.70 37.19 -4.28
N GLY A 508 18.79 36.73 -5.14
CA GLY A 508 18.33 37.50 -6.31
C GLY A 508 17.69 38.84 -5.93
N ARG A 509 16.89 38.90 -4.85
CA ARG A 509 16.35 40.16 -4.33
C ARG A 509 17.45 41.12 -3.83
N THR A 510 18.49 40.58 -3.22
CA THR A 510 19.60 41.38 -2.68
C THR A 510 20.52 41.89 -3.78
N GLU A 511 20.80 41.05 -4.78
CA GLU A 511 21.56 41.40 -5.98
C GLU A 511 20.84 42.50 -6.78
N GLU A 512 19.52 42.40 -6.93
CA GLU A 512 18.71 43.42 -7.60
C GLU A 512 18.70 44.75 -6.83
N ARG A 513 18.58 44.71 -5.50
CA ARG A 513 18.74 45.91 -4.64
C ARG A 513 20.11 46.55 -4.82
N HIS A 514 21.18 45.76 -4.89
CA HIS A 514 22.53 46.27 -5.11
C HIS A 514 22.73 46.83 -6.52
N ARG A 515 22.11 46.23 -7.54
CA ARG A 515 22.14 46.75 -8.92
C ARG A 515 21.46 48.11 -8.99
N ILE A 516 20.25 48.24 -8.43
CA ILE A 516 19.51 49.50 -8.36
C ILE A 516 20.31 50.58 -7.63
N ALA A 517 20.94 50.25 -6.49
CA ALA A 517 21.77 51.21 -5.75
C ALA A 517 23.02 51.65 -6.53
N ARG A 518 23.57 50.80 -7.38
CA ARG A 518 24.75 51.10 -8.20
C ARG A 518 24.39 51.99 -9.39
N ASP A 519 23.34 51.63 -10.14
CA ASP A 519 22.80 52.45 -11.23
C ASP A 519 22.42 53.85 -10.71
N LEU A 520 21.89 53.93 -9.50
CA LEU A 520 21.57 55.19 -8.80
C LEU A 520 22.81 56.03 -8.46
N HIS A 521 23.85 55.40 -7.92
CA HIS A 521 25.09 56.07 -7.55
C HIS A 521 25.77 56.69 -8.78
N ASP A 522 25.74 55.99 -9.91
CA ASP A 522 26.39 56.43 -11.15
C ASP A 522 25.62 57.57 -11.83
N ASP A 523 24.29 57.50 -11.91
CA ASP A 523 23.45 58.57 -12.52
C ASP A 523 23.42 59.85 -11.67
N VAL A 524 23.35 59.74 -10.34
CA VAL A 524 23.40 60.90 -9.43
C VAL A 524 24.81 61.48 -9.36
N GLY A 525 25.83 60.63 -9.31
CA GLY A 525 27.24 61.03 -9.30
C GLY A 525 27.63 61.80 -10.55
N ALA A 526 27.23 61.33 -11.74
CA ALA A 526 27.49 62.02 -13.00
C ALA A 526 26.82 63.41 -13.07
N ARG A 527 25.58 63.54 -12.58
CA ARG A 527 24.86 64.83 -12.56
C ARG A 527 25.46 65.83 -11.58
N LEU A 528 25.86 65.40 -10.39
CA LEU A 528 26.55 66.26 -9.42
C LEU A 528 27.92 66.73 -9.93
N LEU A 529 28.69 65.84 -10.59
CA LEU A 529 29.94 66.22 -11.25
C LEU A 529 29.71 67.23 -12.38
N SER A 530 28.63 67.08 -13.15
CA SER A 530 28.28 68.05 -14.21
C SER A 530 27.89 69.43 -13.67
N GLY A 531 27.29 69.48 -12.46
CA GLY A 531 26.96 70.73 -11.77
C GLY A 531 28.18 71.49 -11.27
N LEU A 532 29.24 70.77 -10.84
CA LEU A 532 30.50 71.37 -10.39
C LEU A 532 31.28 72.10 -11.50
N HIS A 533 31.00 71.78 -12.77
CA HIS A 533 31.64 72.42 -13.94
C HIS A 533 30.84 73.59 -14.52
N LYS A 534 29.73 74.01 -13.89
CA LYS A 534 28.91 75.14 -14.35
C LYS A 534 29.21 76.42 -13.56
N SER A 535 29.34 77.53 -14.28
CA SER A 535 29.68 78.85 -13.73
C SER A 535 28.42 79.66 -13.44
N GLY A 536 27.88 79.58 -12.22
CA GLY A 536 26.74 80.39 -11.77
C GLY A 536 26.00 79.76 -10.59
N VAL A 537 25.76 80.52 -9.52
CA VAL A 537 25.14 80.01 -8.28
C VAL A 537 23.73 79.45 -8.51
N ASP A 538 22.95 80.08 -9.41
CA ASP A 538 21.59 79.65 -9.74
C ASP A 538 21.56 78.33 -10.52
N ASP A 539 22.55 78.10 -11.40
CA ASP A 539 22.67 76.86 -12.16
C ASP A 539 23.08 75.68 -11.28
N VAL A 540 23.99 75.91 -10.32
CA VAL A 540 24.38 74.90 -9.32
C VAL A 540 23.19 74.58 -8.40
N GLN A 541 22.44 75.58 -7.94
CA GLN A 541 21.25 75.35 -7.12
C GLN A 541 20.14 74.59 -7.85
N ARG A 542 19.98 74.81 -9.16
CA ARG A 542 19.03 74.08 -9.99
C ARG A 542 19.41 72.62 -10.14
N VAL A 543 20.68 72.34 -10.46
CA VAL A 543 21.20 70.96 -10.57
C VAL A 543 21.07 70.21 -9.23
N LEU A 544 21.29 70.89 -8.09
CA LEU A 544 21.14 70.29 -6.77
C LEU A 544 19.66 69.99 -6.42
N ARG A 545 18.74 70.89 -6.81
CA ARG A 545 17.29 70.68 -6.63
C ARG A 545 16.76 69.53 -7.48
N ASP A 546 17.21 69.41 -8.72
CA ASP A 546 16.82 68.33 -9.63
C ASP A 546 17.35 66.99 -9.11
N ALA A 547 18.61 66.93 -8.65
CA ALA A 547 19.18 65.74 -8.02
C ALA A 547 18.44 65.32 -6.75
N LEU A 548 18.01 66.28 -5.91
CA LEU A 548 17.21 66.02 -4.71
C LEU A 548 15.78 65.55 -5.03
N ALA A 549 15.16 66.08 -6.10
CA ALA A 549 13.86 65.65 -6.58
C ALA A 549 13.91 64.21 -7.13
N ASP A 550 14.98 63.85 -7.84
CA ASP A 550 15.21 62.50 -8.33
C ASP A 550 15.42 61.51 -7.17
N ILE A 551 16.22 61.86 -6.16
CA ILE A 551 16.39 61.05 -4.95
C ILE A 551 15.05 60.84 -4.23
N ARG A 552 14.23 61.89 -4.07
CA ARG A 552 12.89 61.77 -3.46
C ARG A 552 11.95 60.90 -4.28
N SER A 553 11.99 60.97 -5.60
CA SER A 553 11.20 60.12 -6.50
C SER A 553 11.60 58.64 -6.38
N ILE A 554 12.88 58.37 -6.13
CA ILE A 554 13.45 57.02 -5.96
C ILE A 554 13.08 56.44 -4.60
N VAL A 555 13.17 57.25 -3.53
CA VAL A 555 12.69 56.87 -2.19
C VAL A 555 11.17 56.64 -2.18
N GLY A 556 10.42 57.42 -2.96
CA GLY A 556 8.98 57.20 -3.16
C GLY A 556 8.66 55.88 -3.88
N GLY A 557 9.45 55.53 -4.90
CA GLY A 557 9.33 54.25 -5.62
C GLY A 557 9.69 53.01 -4.82
N LEU A 558 10.39 53.16 -3.69
CA LEU A 558 10.66 52.09 -2.73
C LEU A 558 9.47 51.82 -1.78
N SER A 559 8.44 52.68 -1.78
CA SER A 559 7.32 52.64 -0.83
C SER A 559 5.92 52.51 -1.47
N ALA A 560 5.77 52.67 -2.79
CA ALA A 560 4.48 52.52 -3.48
C ALA A 560 4.65 51.80 -4.83
N ASP A 561 3.94 50.69 -5.01
CA ASP A 561 4.16 49.76 -6.14
C ASP A 561 3.60 50.27 -7.50
N CYS A 562 2.68 51.25 -7.52
CA CYS A 562 2.12 51.83 -8.75
C CYS A 562 1.61 53.27 -8.57
N LEU A 563 1.57 54.08 -9.64
CA LEU A 563 0.91 55.41 -9.67
C LEU A 563 -0.14 55.49 -10.78
N PRO A 564 -1.32 56.13 -10.55
CA PRO A 564 -2.28 56.38 -11.61
C PRO A 564 -1.71 57.29 -12.71
N LEU A 565 -1.93 56.93 -13.97
CA LEU A 565 -1.49 57.68 -15.15
C LEU A 565 -1.97 59.13 -15.10
N SER A 566 -3.21 59.38 -14.67
CA SER A 566 -3.77 60.72 -14.50
C SER A 566 -2.93 61.62 -13.59
N GLN A 567 -2.38 61.07 -12.49
CA GLN A 567 -1.51 61.82 -11.58
C GLN A 567 -0.15 62.15 -12.23
N VAL A 568 0.40 61.20 -12.99
CA VAL A 568 1.67 61.39 -13.71
C VAL A 568 1.52 62.45 -14.80
N LEU A 569 0.45 62.39 -15.58
CA LEU A 569 0.16 63.37 -16.63
C LEU A 569 -0.13 64.76 -16.06
N ALA A 570 -0.84 64.85 -14.92
CA ALA A 570 -1.08 66.12 -14.23
C ALA A 570 0.23 66.76 -13.75
N ALA A 571 1.12 65.96 -13.16
CA ALA A 571 2.44 66.43 -12.73
C ALA A 571 3.30 66.91 -13.92
N LEU A 572 3.29 66.17 -15.03
CA LEU A 572 4.01 66.56 -16.24
C LEU A 572 3.45 67.83 -16.86
N ARG A 573 2.12 68.00 -16.93
CA ARG A 573 1.49 69.22 -17.44
C ARG A 573 1.90 70.43 -16.62
N HIS A 574 1.83 70.32 -15.29
CA HIS A 574 2.18 71.41 -14.39
C HIS A 574 3.66 71.79 -14.52
N GLU A 575 4.57 70.81 -14.45
CA GLU A 575 6.00 71.06 -14.58
C GLU A 575 6.37 71.62 -15.96
N THR A 576 5.74 71.12 -17.03
CA THR A 576 6.00 71.62 -18.39
C THR A 576 5.55 73.06 -18.53
N GLY A 577 4.37 73.41 -18.00
CA GLY A 577 3.89 74.78 -17.96
C GLY A 577 4.88 75.71 -17.27
N ASP A 578 5.28 75.39 -16.04
CA ASP A 578 6.22 76.21 -15.27
C ASP A 578 7.56 76.43 -16.02
N ARG A 579 8.10 75.38 -16.64
CA ARG A 579 9.39 75.45 -17.35
C ARG A 579 9.31 76.23 -18.65
N LEU A 580 8.21 76.12 -19.39
CA LEU A 580 8.00 76.87 -20.63
C LEU A 580 7.63 78.33 -20.36
N ASP A 581 6.82 78.61 -19.34
CA ASP A 581 6.49 79.98 -18.90
C ASP A 581 7.74 80.75 -18.50
N MET A 582 8.66 80.12 -17.75
CA MET A 582 9.96 80.71 -17.41
C MET A 582 10.84 80.99 -18.64
N ALA A 583 10.65 80.24 -19.72
CA ALA A 583 11.35 80.41 -20.98
C ALA A 583 10.62 81.34 -21.97
N GLY A 584 9.41 81.81 -21.63
CA GLY A 584 8.58 82.65 -22.49
C GLY A 584 7.95 81.92 -23.69
N ILE A 585 7.70 80.61 -23.57
CA ILE A 585 7.17 79.74 -24.63
C ILE A 585 5.73 79.34 -24.28
N GLU A 586 4.78 79.51 -25.20
CA GLU A 586 3.37 79.14 -24.97
C GLU A 586 3.16 77.62 -25.01
N LEU A 587 2.41 77.07 -24.05
CA LEU A 587 2.07 75.65 -23.97
C LEU A 587 0.60 75.38 -24.37
N SER A 588 0.41 74.56 -25.40
CA SER A 588 -0.88 73.93 -25.73
C SER A 588 -0.86 72.47 -25.27
N TRP A 589 -1.72 72.10 -24.32
CA TRP A 589 -1.80 70.73 -23.78
C TRP A 589 -3.17 70.12 -24.06
N LEU A 590 -3.22 69.15 -24.97
CA LEU A 590 -4.45 68.44 -25.36
C LEU A 590 -4.40 66.99 -24.89
N LEU A 591 -5.43 66.56 -24.15
CA LEU A 591 -5.63 65.18 -23.74
C LEU A 591 -6.91 64.65 -24.39
N GLU A 592 -6.78 63.62 -25.24
CA GLU A 592 -7.87 62.97 -25.95
C GLU A 592 -8.14 61.58 -25.33
N GLY A 593 -9.38 61.36 -24.89
CA GLY A 593 -9.85 60.11 -24.27
C GLY A 593 -9.92 60.19 -22.74
N GLU A 594 -11.09 60.55 -22.19
CA GLU A 594 -11.30 60.66 -20.74
C GLU A 594 -11.53 59.30 -20.04
N GLU A 595 -11.90 58.25 -20.77
CA GLU A 595 -12.45 57.01 -20.20
C GLU A 595 -11.41 56.00 -19.66
N GLU A 596 -10.10 56.22 -19.84
CA GLU A 596 -9.04 55.28 -19.43
C GLU A 596 -8.00 55.85 -18.41
N SER A 597 -8.31 56.98 -17.76
CA SER A 597 -7.40 57.72 -16.85
C SER A 597 -6.99 57.02 -15.53
N ASP A 598 -7.55 55.84 -15.23
CA ASP A 598 -7.27 55.07 -13.99
C ASP A 598 -6.24 53.94 -14.18
N CYS A 599 -5.51 53.91 -15.30
CA CYS A 599 -4.43 52.94 -15.47
C CYS A 599 -3.31 53.18 -14.44
N LEU A 600 -2.95 52.14 -13.69
CA LEU A 600 -1.81 52.13 -12.79
C LEU A 600 -0.52 51.86 -13.58
N LEU A 601 0.46 52.74 -13.44
CA LEU A 601 1.80 52.60 -14.01
C LEU A 601 2.75 52.04 -12.96
N ASP A 602 3.51 51.02 -13.33
CA ASP A 602 4.61 50.52 -12.52
C ASP A 602 5.77 51.54 -12.48
N TYR A 603 6.65 51.37 -11.49
CA TYR A 603 7.79 52.27 -11.27
C TYR A 603 8.66 52.50 -12.52
N PRO A 604 9.06 51.45 -13.27
CA PRO A 604 9.85 51.64 -14.49
C PRO A 604 9.13 52.51 -15.53
N VAL A 605 7.84 52.29 -15.77
CA VAL A 605 7.08 52.98 -16.82
C VAL A 605 6.86 54.46 -16.51
N TYR A 606 6.34 54.81 -15.32
CA TYR A 606 6.09 56.24 -15.05
C TYR A 606 7.38 57.05 -14.91
N ARG A 607 8.46 56.46 -14.37
CA ARG A 607 9.78 57.13 -14.28
C ARG A 607 10.42 57.33 -15.64
N GLY A 608 10.33 56.32 -16.49
CA GLY A 608 10.79 56.41 -17.86
C GLY A 608 10.05 57.50 -18.63
N LEU A 609 8.72 57.55 -18.51
CA LEU A 609 7.86 58.57 -19.12
C LEU A 609 8.24 59.99 -18.66
N ILE A 610 8.39 60.20 -17.34
CA ILE A 610 8.76 61.52 -16.80
C ILE A 610 10.12 61.98 -17.31
N SER A 611 11.12 61.09 -17.24
CA SER A 611 12.50 61.43 -17.63
C SER A 611 12.58 61.76 -19.11
N LEU A 612 11.86 60.99 -19.95
CA LEU A 612 11.78 61.19 -21.38
C LEU A 612 11.11 62.53 -21.74
N HIS A 613 9.98 62.83 -21.11
CA HIS A 613 9.24 64.06 -21.38
C HIS A 613 10.08 65.29 -20.99
N ARG A 614 10.72 65.24 -19.82
CA ARG A 614 11.62 66.29 -19.34
C ARG A 614 12.80 66.55 -20.28
N GLU A 615 13.39 65.50 -20.83
CA GLU A 615 14.52 65.63 -21.76
C GLU A 615 14.07 66.31 -23.06
N ILE A 616 12.92 65.91 -23.61
CA ILE A 616 12.35 66.54 -24.82
C ILE A 616 12.06 68.03 -24.59
N ILE A 617 11.37 68.37 -23.49
CA ILE A 617 11.08 69.78 -23.15
C ILE A 617 12.37 70.57 -22.90
N THR A 618 13.38 69.95 -22.28
CA THR A 618 14.68 70.60 -22.07
C THR A 618 15.37 70.88 -23.41
N ASN A 619 15.28 69.97 -24.37
CA ASN A 619 15.82 70.18 -25.72
C ASN A 619 15.10 71.31 -26.44
N VAL A 620 13.77 71.41 -26.31
CA VAL A 620 13.01 72.53 -26.87
C VAL A 620 13.49 73.86 -26.29
N ILE A 621 13.55 73.98 -24.95
CA ILE A 621 13.96 75.21 -24.26
C ILE A 621 15.39 75.64 -24.63
N ARG A 622 16.31 74.67 -24.78
CA ARG A 622 17.73 74.98 -25.02
C ARG A 622 18.10 75.15 -26.49
N HIS A 623 17.37 74.52 -27.40
CA HIS A 623 17.84 74.33 -28.77
C HIS A 623 16.82 74.69 -29.85
N ALA A 624 15.50 74.72 -29.57
CA ALA A 624 14.52 74.90 -30.64
C ALA A 624 14.27 76.36 -31.05
N HIS A 625 14.54 77.33 -30.17
CA HIS A 625 14.12 78.74 -30.37
C HIS A 625 12.61 78.89 -30.69
N ALA A 626 11.79 77.98 -30.14
CA ALA A 626 10.34 77.94 -30.33
C ALA A 626 9.63 79.06 -29.56
N SER A 627 8.53 79.56 -30.11
CA SER A 627 7.56 80.43 -29.42
C SER A 627 6.38 79.67 -28.83
N ALA A 628 6.08 78.47 -29.34
CA ALA A 628 4.98 77.64 -28.88
C ALA A 628 5.30 76.14 -28.95
N VAL A 629 4.72 75.38 -28.01
CA VAL A 629 4.82 73.92 -27.93
C VAL A 629 3.43 73.32 -27.78
N GLU A 630 3.09 72.36 -28.63
CA GLU A 630 1.91 71.52 -28.51
C GLU A 630 2.30 70.15 -27.95
N VAL A 631 1.65 69.75 -26.85
CA VAL A 631 1.69 68.38 -26.32
C VAL A 631 0.31 67.78 -26.48
N ARG A 632 0.21 66.75 -27.34
CA ARG A 632 -1.02 65.98 -27.55
C ARG A 632 -0.86 64.57 -27.02
N LEU A 633 -1.78 64.17 -26.16
CA LEU A 633 -1.83 62.86 -25.55
C LEU A 633 -3.11 62.16 -25.97
N ARG A 634 -2.99 60.92 -26.42
CA ARG A 634 -4.13 60.06 -26.73
C ARG A 634 -3.94 58.71 -26.08
N LEU A 635 -4.98 58.26 -25.37
CA LEU A 635 -5.03 56.95 -24.76
C LEU A 635 -6.05 56.10 -25.52
N SER A 636 -5.62 54.93 -26.02
CA SER A 636 -6.47 54.01 -26.78
C SER A 636 -5.93 52.59 -26.67
N GLU A 637 -6.79 51.62 -26.38
CA GLU A 637 -6.49 50.18 -26.43
C GLU A 637 -5.25 49.77 -25.60
N GLY A 638 -5.00 50.43 -24.47
CA GLY A 638 -3.83 50.15 -23.63
C GLY A 638 -2.50 50.66 -24.20
N MET A 639 -2.53 51.59 -25.16
CA MET A 639 -1.36 52.30 -25.69
C MET A 639 -1.46 53.79 -25.37
N LEU A 640 -0.40 54.35 -24.77
CA LEU A 640 -0.22 55.78 -24.62
C LEU A 640 0.49 56.33 -25.86
N SER A 641 -0.20 57.18 -26.62
CA SER A 641 0.38 57.93 -27.73
C SER A 641 0.62 59.37 -27.29
N MET A 642 1.88 59.81 -27.29
CA MET A 642 2.29 61.16 -26.96
C MET A 642 2.95 61.81 -28.18
N ARG A 643 2.43 62.94 -28.61
CA ARG A 643 3.03 63.78 -29.67
C ARG A 643 3.43 65.11 -29.08
N ILE A 644 4.70 65.49 -29.24
CA ILE A 644 5.23 66.78 -28.81
C ILE A 644 5.73 67.51 -30.06
N ARG A 645 5.19 68.71 -30.31
CA ARG A 645 5.51 69.54 -31.46
C ARG A 645 5.89 70.95 -31.04
N ASP A 646 6.99 71.47 -31.55
CA ASP A 646 7.38 72.88 -31.42
C ASP A 646 7.27 73.62 -32.77
N ASP A 647 7.32 74.96 -32.74
CA ASP A 647 7.33 75.85 -33.92
C ASP A 647 8.70 76.48 -34.21
N GLY A 648 9.75 75.91 -33.64
CA GLY A 648 11.12 76.41 -33.69
C GLY A 648 11.85 76.15 -35.02
N ASP A 649 13.18 76.19 -34.96
CA ASP A 649 14.06 76.06 -36.13
C ASP A 649 14.16 74.62 -36.67
N GLY A 650 13.60 73.65 -35.94
CA GLY A 650 13.63 72.23 -36.29
C GLY A 650 15.01 71.58 -36.14
N ILE A 651 15.09 70.29 -36.44
CA ILE A 651 16.36 69.54 -36.42
C ILE A 651 17.02 69.66 -37.81
N PRO A 652 18.24 70.21 -37.95
CA PRO A 652 18.91 70.35 -39.24
C PRO A 652 19.08 69.00 -39.96
N PRO A 653 18.76 68.91 -41.27
CA PRO A 653 18.80 67.65 -42.01
C PRO A 653 20.22 67.14 -42.33
N SER A 654 21.27 67.91 -42.06
CA SER A 654 22.65 67.61 -42.47
C SER A 654 23.58 67.32 -41.28
N THR A 655 23.48 66.10 -40.74
CA THR A 655 24.60 65.23 -40.26
C THR A 655 24.00 64.04 -39.52
N GLU A 656 24.44 62.81 -39.84
CA GLU A 656 24.13 61.61 -39.05
C GLU A 656 24.53 61.77 -37.56
N GLU A 657 25.51 62.62 -37.27
CA GLU A 657 25.96 62.99 -35.92
C GLU A 657 24.93 63.81 -35.12
N ALA A 658 24.11 64.66 -35.75
CA ALA A 658 23.03 65.39 -35.09
C ALA A 658 21.87 64.47 -34.67
N ARG A 659 21.73 63.30 -35.33
CA ARG A 659 20.76 62.25 -34.98
C ARG A 659 21.29 61.26 -33.93
N THR A 660 22.56 61.35 -33.56
CA THR A 660 23.26 60.52 -32.56
C THR A 660 23.83 61.33 -31.40
N GLY A 661 23.37 62.57 -31.16
CA GLY A 661 23.68 63.28 -29.93
C GLY A 661 23.30 62.44 -28.70
N HIS A 662 24.13 62.47 -27.65
CA HIS A 662 23.96 61.62 -26.45
C HIS A 662 22.53 61.64 -25.86
N GLY A 663 21.83 62.78 -25.95
CA GLY A 663 20.43 62.92 -25.51
C GLY A 663 19.42 62.13 -26.35
N LEU A 664 19.51 62.17 -27.69
CA LEU A 664 18.58 61.48 -28.60
C LEU A 664 18.79 59.96 -28.63
N LEU A 665 20.04 59.49 -28.54
CA LEU A 665 20.37 58.08 -28.33
C LEU A 665 19.84 57.57 -26.98
N GLY A 666 19.96 58.39 -25.93
CA GLY A 666 19.41 58.10 -24.61
C GLY A 666 17.89 57.97 -24.62
N ILE A 667 17.18 58.87 -25.32
CA ILE A 667 15.72 58.80 -25.48
C ILE A 667 15.31 57.52 -26.22
N ARG A 668 15.95 57.20 -27.35
CA ARG A 668 15.65 55.97 -28.13
C ARG A 668 15.85 54.69 -27.33
N ARG A 669 16.97 54.59 -26.61
CA ARG A 669 17.30 53.42 -25.78
C ARG A 669 16.27 53.23 -24.68
N ARG A 670 15.89 54.30 -23.96
CA ARG A 670 14.90 54.22 -22.87
C ARG A 670 13.51 53.84 -23.37
N ILE A 671 13.11 54.31 -24.55
CA ILE A 671 11.81 53.94 -25.16
C ILE A 671 11.80 52.45 -25.55
N ALA A 672 12.89 51.96 -26.13
CA ALA A 672 13.05 50.55 -26.44
C ALA A 672 13.05 49.66 -25.17
N GLU A 673 13.69 50.10 -24.08
CA GLU A 673 13.66 49.41 -22.78
C GLU A 673 12.25 49.32 -22.18
N LEU A 674 11.37 50.29 -22.47
CA LEU A 674 9.95 50.27 -22.09
C LEU A 674 9.06 49.52 -23.09
N GLY A 675 9.63 48.96 -24.17
CA GLY A 675 8.89 48.25 -25.21
C GLY A 675 8.04 49.16 -26.11
N GLY A 676 8.34 50.45 -26.17
CA GLY A 676 7.66 51.40 -27.04
C GLY A 676 8.44 51.78 -28.29
N GLU A 677 7.86 52.69 -29.07
CA GLU A 677 8.46 53.21 -30.31
C GLU A 677 8.50 54.74 -30.32
N ILE A 678 9.49 55.29 -31.02
CA ILE A 678 9.64 56.73 -31.24
C ILE A 678 9.88 57.02 -32.72
N ALA A 679 9.14 58.01 -33.22
CA ALA A 679 9.29 58.54 -34.56
C ALA A 679 9.49 60.06 -34.51
N PHE A 680 10.36 60.57 -35.35
CA PHE A 680 10.49 61.99 -35.63
C PHE A 680 9.70 62.26 -36.91
N GLU A 681 8.59 62.96 -36.79
CA GLU A 681 7.69 63.22 -37.91
C GLU A 681 8.18 64.43 -38.71
N PRO A 682 8.19 64.37 -40.05
CA PRO A 682 8.55 65.52 -40.87
C PRO A 682 7.48 66.61 -40.74
N VAL A 683 7.91 67.83 -40.43
CA VAL A 683 7.06 69.03 -40.34
C VAL A 683 7.71 70.18 -41.10
N GLU A 684 6.90 71.08 -41.67
CA GLU A 684 7.40 72.23 -42.45
C GLU A 684 8.19 73.25 -41.61
N ARG A 685 7.90 73.31 -40.30
CA ARG A 685 8.56 74.19 -39.33
C ARG A 685 8.53 73.54 -37.94
N GLY A 686 9.63 73.68 -37.18
CA GLY A 686 9.82 73.09 -35.85
C GLY A 686 10.18 71.60 -35.86
N THR A 687 10.02 70.94 -34.71
CA THR A 687 10.22 69.49 -34.55
C THR A 687 8.92 68.83 -34.11
N SER A 688 8.58 67.66 -34.65
CA SER A 688 7.50 66.80 -34.15
C SER A 688 8.04 65.43 -33.75
N ILE A 689 7.79 65.04 -32.51
CA ILE A 689 8.18 63.75 -31.94
C ILE A 689 6.92 62.99 -31.55
N ALA A 690 6.72 61.81 -32.15
CA ALA A 690 5.64 60.89 -31.82
C ALA A 690 6.20 59.69 -31.05
N ILE A 691 5.57 59.37 -29.93
CA ILE A 691 5.99 58.32 -29.00
C ILE A 691 4.79 57.44 -28.73
N SER A 692 4.98 56.12 -28.83
CA SER A 692 3.98 55.12 -28.46
C SER A 692 4.55 54.22 -27.37
N LEU A 693 3.80 54.08 -26.27
CA LEU A 693 4.19 53.25 -25.13
C LEU A 693 3.07 52.27 -24.81
N PRO A 694 3.34 50.95 -24.74
CA PRO A 694 2.37 49.99 -24.25
C PRO A 694 2.16 50.17 -22.74
N LEU A 695 0.92 50.38 -22.33
CA LEU A 695 0.50 50.38 -20.95
C LEU A 695 0.03 48.98 -20.55
N ARG A 696 0.74 48.33 -19.64
CA ARG A 696 0.27 47.08 -19.05
C ARG A 696 -0.85 47.38 -18.06
N ARG A 697 -2.08 46.95 -18.38
CA ARG A 697 -3.22 47.06 -17.47
C ARG A 697 -2.97 46.17 -16.26
N ILE A 698 -2.71 46.75 -15.10
CA ILE A 698 -2.72 46.02 -13.83
C ILE A 698 -4.20 45.87 -13.45
N ALA A 699 -4.79 44.71 -13.72
CA ALA A 699 -6.14 44.40 -13.28
C ALA A 699 -6.20 44.50 -11.74
N HIS A 700 -7.17 45.26 -11.22
CA HIS A 700 -7.47 45.22 -9.79
C HIS A 700 -7.93 43.80 -9.41
N GLY A 701 -7.06 43.05 -8.73
CA GLY A 701 -7.33 41.70 -8.23
C GLY A 701 -6.32 40.69 -8.77
N GLY A 702 -5.53 40.11 -7.87
CA GLY A 702 -4.30 39.40 -8.21
C GLY A 702 -4.49 38.10 -8.99
N GLU A 703 -3.88 38.06 -10.17
CA GLU A 703 -3.16 36.92 -10.73
C GLU A 703 -2.36 37.42 -11.95
N PRO A 704 -1.06 37.13 -12.07
CA PRO A 704 -0.32 37.48 -13.28
C PRO A 704 -0.78 36.59 -14.43
N ALA A 705 -1.35 37.21 -15.48
CA ALA A 705 -1.73 36.54 -16.71
C ALA A 705 -0.52 35.81 -17.31
N ARG A 706 -0.65 34.48 -17.46
CA ARG A 706 0.32 33.62 -18.15
C ARG A 706 0.52 34.14 -19.57
N THR A 707 1.73 34.58 -19.88
CA THR A 707 2.20 34.76 -21.25
C THR A 707 2.22 33.39 -21.94
N ALA A 708 1.26 33.18 -22.83
CA ALA A 708 1.42 32.23 -23.92
C ALA A 708 2.47 32.82 -24.88
N GLN A 709 3.55 32.09 -25.09
CA GLN A 709 4.43 32.27 -26.25
C GLN A 709 4.32 31.02 -27.14
N PRO A 710 4.50 31.19 -28.46
CA PRO A 710 4.13 30.21 -29.49
C PRO A 710 4.92 28.91 -29.46
#